data_AF-A0A939PHC6-F1
#
_entry.id   AF-A0A939PHC6-F1
#
_cell.length_a   1.000
_cell.length_b   1.000
_cell.length_c   1.000
_cell.angle_alpha   90.00
_cell.angle_beta   90.00
_cell.angle_gamma   90.00
#
_symmetry.space_group_name_H-M   'P 1'
#
loop_
_entity.id
_entity.type
_entity.pdbx_description
1 polymer ?
#
loop_
_entity_poly.entity_id
_entity_poly.type
_entity_poly.pdbx_seq_one_letter_code
_entity_poly.pdbx_strand_id
1 'polypeptide(L)'
;MPIAKLQRTVRFAAPTSTFLVALCVVVHPAVAQTSGPAPITTYPGDPGRAGDPASWRTPEFNRDSGLVTIGAEYAYARGLAGGGMNIGIVDSGYYTGHVREHGSLATGYKVPDRFHSVTASGGTTGPTPGDFDPAFNDSHGTHVSGTVAASRDGVGETTPDGPDANMHGVAFNADAYIGNTHKTDGVLYGLVPEGAPETQRLDNGYLSNVYKAVAKAKTADGKPIRLITTSWGSPSALENFNTLEPPPGSPATFGLNAAWRYLSTPDGVADANGNTEHWLNGAMRVAKRGTVLQFTAGNAGVANPTARAATTYYRPDLEPTFYTTSGVNPNIGRTFNADGSVLVPGQQEFNQCGVAKWSCVTAPSRLINSTWVEVVDGKPVARYRAASGTSMAGPHSAAALSLIMQRFPYMTNTQAMQTMFTTGRQNSTINDASGTAVPNPNAGKIVQVPDSRNGWGTVSLREAVQGPGQLIGRFDVNTHGRSDVWSNDISDAAVQARKGEDAAEAAAWKQTKADRGWTHGLPAGASDKDKFDYAVGTRREQARNTRVYEGGLSKDGRGTLLLTGDNTWHGTSTVRDGKLSVAGTHATSIQVKGGTLGGNGTVGDSVDVADGTLSPGVTSDEAKLARLSTGGVLSVARDVTIGRKGELAATVSGTTATGVKAGGDIVLRGSLDLDVQGPVTKGTTLTLMSGRSISGTFRGLHEGATVRSQGHLFKVSYKNNAVTLTVLR
;
A
#
# COMPACT_ATOMS: atom_id res chain seq x y z
N MET A 1 -12.15 -53.61 -51.51
CA MET A 1 -11.82 -52.58 -50.48
C MET A 1 -12.28 -51.23 -51.01
N PRO A 2 -13.43 -50.75 -50.52
CA PRO A 2 -13.44 -49.51 -49.75
C PRO A 2 -14.39 -49.54 -48.53
N ILE A 3 -14.30 -48.47 -47.76
CA ILE A 3 -14.83 -48.14 -46.42
C ILE A 3 -16.37 -48.00 -46.40
N ALA A 4 -17.03 -48.53 -45.36
CA ALA A 4 -18.45 -48.29 -45.06
C ALA A 4 -18.66 -47.74 -43.64
N LYS A 5 -19.39 -46.63 -43.56
CA LYS A 5 -19.90 -45.96 -42.35
C LYS A 5 -20.98 -46.82 -41.68
N LEU A 6 -21.08 -46.79 -40.34
CA LEU A 6 -22.27 -47.25 -39.63
C LEU A 6 -22.83 -46.15 -38.71
N GLN A 7 -24.09 -45.78 -39.01
CA GLN A 7 -24.98 -44.99 -38.16
C GLN A 7 -25.36 -45.79 -36.90
N ARG A 8 -25.59 -45.09 -35.78
CA ARG A 8 -26.39 -45.63 -34.67
C ARG A 8 -27.48 -44.66 -34.24
N THR A 9 -28.65 -45.27 -34.08
CA THR A 9 -30.00 -44.75 -33.97
C THR A 9 -30.30 -44.17 -32.60
N VAL A 10 -31.06 -43.07 -32.57
CA VAL A 10 -31.59 -42.42 -31.37
C VAL A 10 -32.80 -43.20 -30.83
N ARG A 11 -32.85 -43.44 -29.51
CA ARG A 11 -34.08 -43.82 -28.79
C ARG A 11 -34.48 -42.67 -27.87
N PHE A 12 -35.71 -42.18 -28.05
CA PHE A 12 -36.37 -41.23 -27.15
C PHE A 12 -36.95 -41.97 -25.93
N ALA A 13 -36.72 -41.43 -24.74
CA ALA A 13 -37.45 -41.76 -23.52
C ALA A 13 -37.89 -40.45 -22.85
N ALA A 14 -39.19 -40.30 -22.63
CA ALA A 14 -39.80 -39.15 -21.94
C ALA A 14 -39.61 -39.26 -20.42
N PRO A 15 -39.32 -38.17 -19.69
CA PRO A 15 -39.34 -38.20 -18.24
C PRO A 15 -40.68 -37.70 -17.69
N THR A 16 -41.26 -38.52 -16.83
CA THR A 16 -42.35 -38.21 -15.91
C THR A 16 -41.91 -37.17 -14.86
N SER A 17 -42.74 -36.16 -14.64
CA SER A 17 -42.53 -35.11 -13.64
C SER A 17 -42.79 -35.62 -12.22
N THR A 18 -41.76 -35.54 -11.37
CA THR A 18 -41.88 -35.71 -9.91
C THR A 18 -41.58 -34.38 -9.24
N PHE A 19 -42.56 -33.82 -8.52
CA PHE A 19 -42.39 -32.62 -7.71
C PHE A 19 -41.44 -32.90 -6.54
N LEU A 20 -40.26 -32.28 -6.55
CA LEU A 20 -39.32 -32.25 -5.44
C LEU A 20 -39.45 -30.88 -4.74
N VAL A 21 -39.96 -30.90 -3.52
CA VAL A 21 -39.97 -29.76 -2.60
C VAL A 21 -38.51 -29.49 -2.21
N ALA A 22 -37.91 -28.45 -2.78
CA ALA A 22 -36.58 -27.99 -2.41
C ALA A 22 -36.65 -27.24 -1.07
N LEU A 23 -36.27 -27.90 0.03
CA LEU A 23 -35.88 -27.19 1.25
C LEU A 23 -34.60 -26.40 0.96
N CYS A 24 -34.71 -25.07 0.85
CA CYS A 24 -33.56 -24.18 0.90
C CYS A 24 -32.99 -24.18 2.32
N VAL A 25 -32.05 -25.08 2.60
CA VAL A 25 -31.19 -24.99 3.78
C VAL A 25 -30.16 -23.90 3.50
N VAL A 26 -30.28 -22.77 4.19
CA VAL A 26 -29.24 -21.73 4.25
C VAL A 26 -28.06 -22.32 5.03
N VAL A 27 -27.15 -22.98 4.31
CA VAL A 27 -25.89 -23.45 4.89
C VAL A 27 -25.04 -22.21 5.16
N HIS A 28 -24.96 -21.81 6.42
CA HIS A 28 -23.97 -20.83 6.85
C HIS A 28 -22.60 -21.45 6.58
N PRO A 29 -21.75 -20.85 5.73
CA PRO A 29 -20.38 -21.31 5.63
C PRO A 29 -19.76 -21.14 7.01
N ALA A 30 -19.18 -22.22 7.56
CA ALA A 30 -18.40 -22.15 8.77
C ALA A 30 -17.31 -21.08 8.57
N VAL A 31 -17.47 -19.95 9.25
CA VAL A 31 -16.43 -18.92 9.34
C VAL A 31 -15.30 -19.60 10.10
N ALA A 32 -14.21 -19.92 9.38
CA ALA A 32 -12.97 -20.31 10.01
C ALA A 32 -12.63 -19.20 11.01
N GLN A 33 -12.72 -19.52 12.31
CA GLN A 33 -12.27 -18.62 13.37
C GLN A 33 -10.84 -18.24 13.03
N THR A 34 -10.60 -16.97 12.73
CA THR A 34 -9.24 -16.46 12.68
C THR A 34 -8.74 -16.50 14.11
N SER A 35 -8.03 -17.57 14.46
CA SER A 35 -7.09 -17.55 15.57
C SER A 35 -6.29 -16.25 15.45
N GLY A 36 -6.04 -15.59 16.58
CA GLY A 36 -5.12 -14.44 16.60
C GLY A 36 -3.84 -14.82 15.85
N PRO A 37 -3.18 -13.86 15.17
CA PRO A 37 -1.98 -14.16 14.40
C PRO A 37 -1.01 -14.96 15.27
N ALA A 38 -0.52 -16.08 14.74
CA ALA A 38 0.36 -16.97 15.50
C ALA A 38 1.52 -16.13 16.08
N PRO A 39 1.88 -16.32 17.36
CA PRO A 39 3.02 -15.63 17.93
C PRO A 39 4.24 -15.85 17.04
N ILE A 40 4.91 -14.77 16.64
CA ILE A 40 6.22 -14.88 16.01
C ILE A 40 7.18 -15.31 17.11
N THR A 41 7.84 -16.45 16.93
CA THR A 41 8.93 -16.90 17.81
C THR A 41 10.07 -17.34 16.91
N THR A 42 11.19 -16.61 17.00
CA THR A 42 12.33 -16.81 16.09
C THR A 42 13.46 -17.59 16.75
N TYR A 43 13.64 -17.43 18.06
CA TYR A 43 14.62 -18.15 18.87
C TYR A 43 14.05 -18.48 20.27
N PRO A 44 14.62 -19.46 21.00
CA PRO A 44 14.21 -19.76 22.37
C PRO A 44 14.34 -18.53 23.28
N GLY A 45 13.22 -18.11 23.88
CA GLY A 45 13.18 -16.94 24.76
C GLY A 45 13.03 -15.59 24.06
N ASP A 46 12.65 -15.56 22.77
CA ASP A 46 12.26 -14.31 22.08
C ASP A 46 11.18 -13.57 22.89
N PRO A 47 11.43 -12.34 23.38
CA PRO A 47 10.54 -11.65 24.29
C PRO A 47 9.31 -11.03 23.60
N GLY A 48 9.24 -11.08 22.27
CA GLY A 48 8.15 -10.50 21.49
C GLY A 48 6.79 -11.12 21.82
N ARG A 49 5.78 -10.28 22.08
CA ARG A 49 4.42 -10.67 22.45
C ARG A 49 3.39 -10.09 21.48
N ALA A 50 2.38 -10.90 21.16
CA ALA A 50 1.23 -10.46 20.39
C ALA A 50 0.46 -9.37 21.15
N GLY A 51 0.07 -8.31 20.45
CA GLY A 51 -0.66 -7.16 21.01
C GLY A 51 0.15 -6.20 21.87
N ASP A 52 1.45 -6.45 22.08
CA ASP A 52 2.33 -5.62 22.91
C ASP A 52 3.55 -5.14 22.09
N PRO A 53 3.46 -3.99 21.40
CA PRO A 53 4.56 -3.45 20.61
C PRO A 53 5.84 -3.19 21.43
N ALA A 54 5.73 -2.79 22.69
CA ALA A 54 6.91 -2.47 23.50
C ALA A 54 7.81 -3.70 23.74
N SER A 55 7.21 -4.90 23.82
CA SER A 55 7.94 -6.16 23.98
C SER A 55 8.92 -6.49 22.85
N TRP A 56 8.75 -5.88 21.67
CA TRP A 56 9.60 -6.13 20.49
C TRP A 56 10.87 -5.28 20.46
N ARG A 57 10.98 -4.25 21.32
CA ARG A 57 12.12 -3.31 21.34
C ARG A 57 13.33 -3.88 22.09
N THR A 58 13.85 -5.01 21.63
CA THR A 58 15.06 -5.66 22.14
C THR A 58 16.32 -4.85 21.82
N PRO A 59 17.49 -5.15 22.43
CA PRO A 59 18.76 -4.56 22.02
C PRO A 59 19.05 -4.75 20.52
N GLU A 60 18.76 -5.94 19.98
CA GLU A 60 18.85 -6.25 18.54
C GLU A 60 17.94 -5.35 17.69
N PHE A 61 16.68 -5.13 18.10
CA PHE A 61 15.77 -4.20 17.43
C PHE A 61 16.27 -2.75 17.49
N ASN A 62 16.77 -2.31 18.64
CA ASN A 62 17.22 -0.93 18.83
C ASN A 62 18.57 -0.64 18.17
N ARG A 63 19.28 -1.68 17.69
CA ARG A 63 20.56 -1.51 16.99
C ARG A 63 20.38 -0.80 15.65
N ASP A 64 19.29 -1.11 14.94
CA ASP A 64 18.83 -0.29 13.83
C ASP A 64 17.78 0.70 14.33
N SER A 65 18.21 1.93 14.58
CA SER A 65 17.31 3.02 14.99
C SER A 65 16.20 3.32 13.95
N GLY A 66 16.32 2.79 12.73
CA GLY A 66 15.30 2.88 11.71
C GLY A 66 14.05 2.04 12.02
N LEU A 67 14.18 0.90 12.69
CA LEU A 67 13.05 0.03 13.05
C LEU A 67 12.01 0.75 13.92
N VAL A 68 12.46 1.42 14.98
CA VAL A 68 11.58 2.23 15.84
C VAL A 68 11.05 3.47 15.12
N THR A 69 11.82 4.02 14.18
CA THR A 69 11.43 5.23 13.44
C THR A 69 10.25 4.98 12.50
N ILE A 70 10.18 3.80 11.89
CA ILE A 70 9.02 3.39 11.07
C ILE A 70 7.92 2.68 11.87
N GLY A 71 8.12 2.44 13.17
CA GLY A 71 7.17 1.75 14.02
C GLY A 71 7.00 0.26 13.72
N ALA A 72 8.08 -0.44 13.36
CA ALA A 72 8.05 -1.85 12.97
C ALA A 72 7.45 -2.77 14.07
N GLU A 73 7.59 -2.39 15.33
CA GLU A 73 7.04 -3.13 16.46
C GLU A 73 5.52 -3.30 16.42
N TYR A 74 4.79 -2.37 15.79
CA TYR A 74 3.34 -2.45 15.66
C TYR A 74 2.88 -3.48 14.63
N ALA A 75 3.73 -3.79 13.65
CA ALA A 75 3.55 -4.88 12.72
C ALA A 75 3.86 -6.22 13.41
N TYR A 76 4.98 -6.30 14.13
CA TYR A 76 5.38 -7.52 14.84
C TYR A 76 4.39 -7.94 15.92
N ALA A 77 3.84 -6.99 16.69
CA ALA A 77 2.77 -7.24 17.65
C ALA A 77 1.49 -7.80 17.00
N ARG A 78 1.33 -7.68 15.68
CA ARG A 78 0.25 -8.27 14.87
C ARG A 78 0.66 -9.54 14.12
N GLY A 79 1.83 -10.11 14.43
CA GLY A 79 2.35 -11.30 13.77
C GLY A 79 2.87 -11.05 12.35
N LEU A 80 3.19 -9.79 11.99
CA LEU A 80 3.62 -9.42 10.65
C LEU A 80 5.12 -9.17 10.62
N ALA A 81 5.89 -10.16 10.17
CA ALA A 81 7.36 -10.07 10.03
C ALA A 81 7.85 -10.40 8.61
N GLY A 82 6.96 -10.48 7.62
CA GLY A 82 7.31 -10.79 6.23
C GLY A 82 7.16 -12.25 5.83
N GLY A 83 6.73 -13.14 6.75
CA GLY A 83 6.49 -14.55 6.45
C GLY A 83 5.54 -14.74 5.25
N GLY A 84 6.01 -15.48 4.24
CA GLY A 84 5.30 -15.75 2.99
C GLY A 84 5.27 -14.59 2.00
N MET A 85 6.14 -13.59 2.19
CA MET A 85 6.38 -12.48 1.27
C MET A 85 7.70 -12.65 0.52
N ASN A 86 7.69 -12.30 -0.78
CA ASN A 86 8.88 -12.27 -1.63
C ASN A 86 9.25 -10.82 -1.98
N ILE A 87 10.47 -10.40 -1.67
CA ILE A 87 11.00 -9.06 -1.93
C ILE A 87 12.20 -9.18 -2.88
N GLY A 88 12.18 -8.45 -3.99
CA GLY A 88 13.33 -8.33 -4.87
C GLY A 88 14.28 -7.22 -4.41
N ILE A 89 15.58 -7.45 -4.56
CA ILE A 89 16.63 -6.47 -4.27
C ILE A 89 17.54 -6.41 -5.49
N VAL A 90 17.78 -5.22 -6.02
CA VAL A 90 18.79 -5.01 -7.08
C VAL A 90 19.86 -4.11 -6.49
N ASP A 91 21.06 -4.66 -6.28
CA ASP A 91 22.20 -3.98 -5.65
C ASP A 91 23.55 -4.67 -5.99
N SER A 92 24.65 -4.37 -5.30
CA SER A 92 25.99 -4.97 -5.52
C SER A 92 26.13 -6.40 -4.96
N GLY A 93 25.05 -7.18 -4.95
CA GLY A 93 25.03 -8.56 -4.43
C GLY A 93 25.01 -8.65 -2.90
N TYR A 94 24.92 -9.86 -2.36
CA TYR A 94 24.85 -10.10 -0.92
C TYR A 94 25.83 -11.19 -0.46
N TYR A 95 26.47 -10.99 0.70
CA TYR A 95 27.40 -11.96 1.25
C TYR A 95 26.69 -13.13 1.94
N THR A 96 26.68 -14.29 1.27
CA THR A 96 26.03 -15.51 1.78
C THR A 96 26.64 -16.04 3.09
N GLY A 97 27.89 -15.74 3.39
CA GLY A 97 28.53 -16.15 4.65
C GLY A 97 27.87 -15.51 5.86
N HIS A 98 27.50 -14.24 5.76
CA HIS A 98 26.79 -13.52 6.83
C HIS A 98 25.45 -14.18 7.17
N VAL A 99 24.69 -14.51 6.12
CA VAL A 99 23.38 -15.20 6.21
C VAL A 99 23.50 -16.62 6.79
N ARG A 100 24.62 -17.31 6.53
CA ARG A 100 24.92 -18.63 7.11
C ARG A 100 25.21 -18.56 8.61
N GLU A 101 26.00 -17.57 9.03
CA GLU A 101 26.43 -17.39 10.42
C GLU A 101 25.26 -16.99 11.34
N HIS A 102 24.32 -16.17 10.84
CA HIS A 102 23.12 -15.71 11.55
C HIS A 102 21.82 -16.43 11.12
N GLY A 103 21.96 -17.71 10.79
CA GLY A 103 20.87 -18.68 10.91
C GLY A 103 19.86 -18.82 9.78
N SER A 104 20.15 -18.38 8.55
CA SER A 104 19.26 -18.65 7.41
C SER A 104 19.69 -19.81 6.49
N LEU A 105 20.90 -20.37 6.62
CA LEU A 105 21.40 -21.41 5.68
C LEU A 105 22.12 -22.60 6.33
N ALA A 106 22.54 -22.55 7.61
CA ALA A 106 23.38 -23.61 8.20
C ALA A 106 23.37 -23.77 9.73
N THR A 107 22.56 -23.01 10.49
CA THR A 107 22.53 -23.17 11.95
C THR A 107 21.42 -24.14 12.34
N GLY A 108 21.53 -24.81 13.50
CA GLY A 108 20.47 -25.66 14.05
C GLY A 108 19.14 -24.95 14.33
N TYR A 109 19.05 -23.65 14.04
CA TYR A 109 17.82 -22.87 13.98
C TYR A 109 17.17 -23.08 12.62
N LYS A 110 15.98 -23.69 12.59
CA LYS A 110 15.24 -23.96 11.36
C LYS A 110 14.57 -22.69 10.82
N VAL A 111 15.33 -21.67 10.44
CA VAL A 111 14.84 -20.65 9.50
C VAL A 111 15.07 -21.24 8.09
N PRO A 112 14.05 -21.32 7.21
CA PRO A 112 14.27 -21.79 5.84
C PRO A 112 15.27 -20.90 5.10
N ASP A 113 15.85 -21.42 4.01
CA ASP A 113 16.72 -20.66 3.10
C ASP A 113 15.94 -19.49 2.48
N ARG A 114 15.98 -18.30 3.12
CA ARG A 114 15.20 -17.11 2.71
C ARG A 114 15.91 -16.20 1.72
N PHE A 115 17.24 -16.31 1.60
CA PHE A 115 18.01 -15.49 0.68
C PHE A 115 18.31 -16.28 -0.59
N HIS A 116 17.85 -15.74 -1.72
CA HIS A 116 17.93 -16.39 -3.02
C HIS A 116 18.77 -15.56 -3.99
N SER A 117 19.87 -16.15 -4.44
CA SER A 117 20.70 -15.64 -5.51
C SER A 117 19.96 -15.74 -6.85
N VAL A 118 19.76 -14.61 -7.54
CA VAL A 118 19.15 -14.56 -8.88
C VAL A 118 20.23 -14.31 -9.92
N THR A 119 20.52 -15.33 -10.74
CA THR A 119 21.47 -15.18 -11.86
C THR A 119 20.84 -14.38 -13.00
N ALA A 120 21.49 -13.29 -13.39
CA ALA A 120 21.15 -12.50 -14.56
C ALA A 120 22.25 -12.60 -15.63
N SER A 121 21.91 -12.34 -16.89
CA SER A 121 22.87 -12.37 -18.00
C SER A 121 22.41 -11.41 -19.11
N GLY A 122 23.35 -10.98 -19.95
CA GLY A 122 23.10 -10.15 -21.12
C GLY A 122 24.05 -8.96 -21.18
N GLY A 123 23.97 -8.17 -22.24
CA GLY A 123 25.00 -7.17 -22.52
C GLY A 123 26.36 -7.83 -22.76
N THR A 124 27.43 -7.20 -22.24
CA THR A 124 28.80 -7.71 -22.23
C THR A 124 29.19 -8.40 -20.93
N THR A 125 28.33 -8.35 -19.92
CA THR A 125 28.53 -8.93 -18.59
C THR A 125 28.00 -10.36 -18.55
N GLY A 126 28.82 -11.27 -18.03
CA GLY A 126 28.53 -12.70 -17.97
C GLY A 126 27.32 -13.03 -17.06
N PRO A 127 26.89 -14.31 -17.05
CA PRO A 127 25.96 -14.75 -16.03
C PRO A 127 26.55 -14.43 -14.66
N THR A 128 25.88 -13.56 -13.92
CA THR A 128 26.33 -13.11 -12.61
C THR A 128 25.27 -13.51 -11.58
N PRO A 129 25.63 -14.30 -10.57
CA PRO A 129 24.72 -14.65 -9.49
C PRO A 129 24.41 -13.43 -8.62
N GLY A 130 23.34 -13.51 -7.82
CA GLY A 130 23.02 -12.52 -6.81
C GLY A 130 24.03 -12.44 -5.66
N ASP A 131 24.88 -13.44 -5.53
CA ASP A 131 25.90 -13.56 -4.48
C ASP A 131 26.99 -12.49 -4.63
N PHE A 132 27.52 -12.02 -3.50
CA PHE A 132 28.67 -11.13 -3.43
C PHE A 132 29.93 -11.82 -3.95
N ASP A 133 30.68 -11.10 -4.80
CA ASP A 133 32.02 -11.47 -5.24
C ASP A 133 32.99 -10.29 -5.01
N PRO A 134 34.05 -10.46 -4.20
CA PRO A 134 35.00 -9.40 -3.91
C PRO A 134 35.79 -8.90 -5.13
N ALA A 135 35.73 -9.60 -6.28
CA ALA A 135 36.37 -9.15 -7.51
C ALA A 135 35.72 -7.90 -8.12
N PHE A 136 34.43 -7.67 -7.88
CA PHE A 136 33.69 -6.57 -8.49
C PHE A 136 32.64 -5.92 -7.57
N ASN A 137 32.32 -6.51 -6.42
CA ASN A 137 31.36 -5.97 -5.47
C ASN A 137 32.04 -5.33 -4.25
N ASP A 138 31.29 -4.45 -3.61
CA ASP A 138 31.57 -3.90 -2.29
C ASP A 138 30.53 -4.37 -1.27
N SER A 139 30.57 -3.83 -0.06
CA SER A 139 29.68 -4.21 1.04
C SER A 139 28.25 -3.69 0.90
N HIS A 140 27.97 -2.81 -0.07
CA HIS A 140 26.76 -2.01 -0.10
C HIS A 140 25.49 -2.87 -0.22
N GLY A 141 25.45 -3.81 -1.17
CA GLY A 141 24.31 -4.71 -1.36
C GLY A 141 24.09 -5.66 -0.19
N THR A 142 25.15 -6.04 0.54
CA THR A 142 25.02 -6.80 1.79
C THR A 142 24.33 -5.96 2.86
N HIS A 143 24.68 -4.67 2.99
CA HIS A 143 24.03 -3.73 3.93
C HIS A 143 22.55 -3.53 3.60
N VAL A 144 22.23 -3.28 2.32
CA VAL A 144 20.84 -3.13 1.85
C VAL A 144 20.02 -4.39 2.13
N SER A 145 20.58 -5.57 1.85
CA SER A 145 19.91 -6.86 2.05
C SER A 145 19.62 -7.15 3.52
N GLY A 146 20.55 -6.80 4.42
CA GLY A 146 20.35 -6.93 5.86
C GLY A 146 19.20 -6.07 6.39
N THR A 147 19.14 -4.80 5.97
CA THR A 147 18.07 -3.87 6.38
C THR A 147 16.68 -4.40 5.99
N VAL A 148 16.58 -5.10 4.84
CA VAL A 148 15.32 -5.72 4.43
C VAL A 148 15.00 -6.95 5.30
N ALA A 149 15.91 -7.93 5.38
CA ALA A 149 15.54 -9.29 5.76
C ALA A 149 16.55 -10.05 6.64
N ALA A 150 17.53 -9.38 7.28
CA ALA A 150 18.39 -10.04 8.26
C ALA A 150 17.54 -10.74 9.33
N SER A 151 17.93 -11.96 9.69
CA SER A 151 17.20 -12.78 10.66
C SER A 151 17.11 -12.07 12.00
N ARG A 152 16.01 -12.31 12.71
CA ARG A 152 15.92 -12.05 14.14
C ARG A 152 16.34 -13.32 14.86
N ASP A 153 17.42 -13.27 15.62
CA ASP A 153 18.02 -14.47 16.22
C ASP A 153 18.40 -14.31 17.70
N GLY A 154 18.37 -13.08 18.23
CA GLY A 154 18.71 -12.78 19.62
C GLY A 154 20.17 -13.07 20.00
N VAL A 155 21.03 -13.43 19.05
CA VAL A 155 22.44 -13.77 19.26
C VAL A 155 23.31 -12.53 19.05
N GLY A 156 24.14 -12.13 20.02
CA GLY A 156 25.17 -11.11 19.77
C GLY A 156 25.60 -10.31 21.01
N GLU A 157 26.80 -9.76 20.97
CA GLU A 157 27.35 -8.80 21.92
C GLU A 157 26.60 -7.47 21.91
N THR A 158 26.63 -6.79 23.06
CA THR A 158 26.01 -5.47 23.26
C THR A 158 26.86 -4.31 22.69
N THR A 159 28.05 -4.59 22.17
CA THR A 159 28.97 -3.62 21.57
C THR A 159 28.54 -3.19 20.15
N PRO A 160 28.81 -1.95 19.71
CA PRO A 160 28.21 -1.39 18.48
C PRO A 160 28.85 -1.86 17.17
N ASP A 161 30.15 -2.15 17.19
CA ASP A 161 30.95 -2.54 16.02
C ASP A 161 31.78 -3.77 16.40
N GLY A 162 31.52 -4.92 15.78
CA GLY A 162 32.24 -6.16 16.08
C GLY A 162 31.69 -7.38 15.34
N PRO A 163 32.45 -8.48 15.29
CA PRO A 163 32.00 -9.75 14.71
C PRO A 163 30.78 -10.34 15.43
N ASP A 164 30.57 -9.96 16.69
CA ASP A 164 29.47 -10.44 17.52
C ASP A 164 28.32 -9.44 17.68
N ALA A 165 28.37 -8.25 17.05
CA ALA A 165 27.22 -7.33 17.07
C ALA A 165 25.99 -7.98 16.38
N ASN A 166 24.77 -7.51 16.67
CA ASN A 166 23.57 -8.05 16.03
C ASN A 166 22.49 -6.99 15.77
N MET A 167 21.76 -7.16 14.67
CA MET A 167 20.55 -6.45 14.27
C MET A 167 19.67 -7.38 13.42
N HIS A 168 18.38 -7.10 13.32
CA HIS A 168 17.49 -7.78 12.38
C HIS A 168 16.87 -6.82 11.36
N GLY A 169 16.48 -7.35 10.20
CA GLY A 169 15.82 -6.58 9.15
C GLY A 169 14.38 -6.19 9.53
N VAL A 170 13.79 -5.27 8.75
CA VAL A 170 12.39 -4.86 8.92
C VAL A 170 11.41 -6.01 8.62
N ALA A 171 11.70 -6.84 7.62
CA ALA A 171 10.91 -8.00 7.23
C ALA A 171 11.74 -9.27 7.43
N PHE A 172 12.17 -9.52 8.67
CA PHE A 172 13.11 -10.58 9.04
C PHE A 172 12.62 -12.02 8.75
N ASN A 173 11.36 -12.23 8.37
CA ASN A 173 10.81 -13.51 7.90
C ASN A 173 10.48 -13.54 6.40
N ALA A 174 10.81 -12.50 5.62
CA ALA A 174 10.58 -12.47 4.18
C ALA A 174 11.66 -13.24 3.41
N ASP A 175 11.28 -13.73 2.22
CA ASP A 175 12.19 -14.27 1.23
C ASP A 175 12.74 -13.12 0.36
N ALA A 176 14.06 -13.00 0.31
CA ALA A 176 14.78 -11.96 -0.44
C ALA A 176 15.41 -12.55 -1.71
N TYR A 177 15.15 -11.93 -2.85
CA TYR A 177 15.66 -12.36 -4.16
C TYR A 177 16.58 -11.28 -4.73
N ILE A 178 17.88 -11.57 -4.75
CA ILE A 178 18.92 -10.57 -4.98
C ILE A 178 19.45 -10.70 -6.41
N GLY A 179 19.38 -9.61 -7.16
CA GLY A 179 20.07 -9.42 -8.43
C GLY A 179 21.28 -8.53 -8.25
N ASN A 180 22.42 -8.95 -8.81
CA ASN A 180 23.71 -8.27 -8.65
C ASN A 180 23.96 -7.31 -9.83
N THR A 181 24.40 -6.08 -9.56
CA THR A 181 24.77 -5.10 -10.60
C THR A 181 26.10 -5.41 -11.28
N HIS A 182 26.85 -6.41 -10.81
CA HIS A 182 28.23 -6.75 -11.21
C HIS A 182 29.22 -5.59 -11.00
N LYS A 183 28.90 -4.68 -10.06
CA LYS A 183 29.68 -3.47 -9.79
C LYS A 183 29.64 -3.14 -8.29
N THR A 184 30.41 -2.14 -7.90
CA THR A 184 30.35 -1.49 -6.57
C THR A 184 29.34 -0.34 -6.59
N ASP A 185 29.07 0.27 -5.44
CA ASP A 185 28.24 1.48 -5.32
C ASP A 185 28.88 2.72 -5.98
N GLY A 186 30.16 2.62 -6.36
CA GLY A 186 30.87 3.63 -7.13
C GLY A 186 30.46 3.72 -8.61
N VAL A 187 29.66 2.76 -9.11
CA VAL A 187 29.21 2.79 -10.52
C VAL A 187 28.30 3.98 -10.79
N LEU A 188 28.46 4.64 -11.94
CA LEU A 188 27.69 5.83 -12.28
C LEU A 188 26.41 5.45 -13.02
N TYR A 189 25.25 5.85 -12.49
CA TYR A 189 23.97 5.57 -13.15
C TYR A 189 23.56 6.58 -14.22
N GLY A 190 24.25 7.72 -14.31
CA GLY A 190 24.00 8.82 -15.24
C GLY A 190 25.13 9.02 -16.25
N LEU A 191 25.40 10.27 -16.63
CA LEU A 191 26.49 10.62 -17.54
C LEU A 191 27.85 10.15 -17.01
N VAL A 192 28.69 9.60 -17.88
CA VAL A 192 30.01 9.11 -17.48
C VAL A 192 31.07 10.14 -17.88
N PRO A 193 31.89 10.67 -16.95
CA PRO A 193 32.98 11.58 -17.29
C PRO A 193 33.97 10.97 -18.30
N GLU A 194 34.55 11.82 -19.13
CA GLU A 194 35.66 11.42 -20.00
C GLU A 194 36.81 10.84 -19.15
N GLY A 195 37.36 9.71 -19.58
CA GLY A 195 38.42 9.01 -18.84
C GLY A 195 37.96 8.22 -17.60
N ALA A 196 36.65 8.19 -17.28
CA ALA A 196 36.17 7.37 -16.17
C ALA A 196 36.52 5.87 -16.37
N PRO A 197 37.01 5.18 -15.32
CA PRO A 197 37.43 3.78 -15.39
C PRO A 197 36.24 2.85 -15.65
N GLU A 198 36.53 1.64 -16.13
CA GLU A 198 35.51 0.62 -16.43
C GLU A 198 34.68 0.22 -15.19
N THR A 199 35.25 0.34 -13.99
CA THR A 199 34.52 0.11 -12.72
C THR A 199 33.39 1.11 -12.50
N GLN A 200 33.42 2.28 -13.14
CA GLN A 200 32.38 3.30 -13.06
C GLN A 200 31.37 3.24 -14.22
N ARG A 201 31.62 2.40 -15.24
CA ARG A 201 30.77 2.25 -16.42
C ARG A 201 29.74 1.14 -16.22
N LEU A 202 28.49 1.43 -16.54
CA LEU A 202 27.41 0.44 -16.51
C LEU A 202 27.34 -0.37 -17.78
N ASP A 203 27.05 -1.66 -17.61
CA ASP A 203 26.50 -2.48 -18.67
C ASP A 203 24.97 -2.36 -18.68
N ASN A 204 24.46 -1.51 -19.58
CA ASN A 204 23.04 -1.21 -19.67
C ASN A 204 22.17 -2.44 -19.98
N GLY A 205 22.63 -3.29 -20.90
CA GLY A 205 21.91 -4.47 -21.35
C GLY A 205 21.82 -5.52 -20.24
N TYR A 206 22.94 -5.74 -19.56
CA TYR A 206 23.00 -6.59 -18.37
C TYR A 206 22.04 -6.11 -17.29
N LEU A 207 22.14 -4.84 -16.88
CA LEU A 207 21.35 -4.31 -15.77
C LEU A 207 19.84 -4.28 -16.08
N SER A 208 19.45 -3.95 -17.32
CA SER A 208 18.07 -4.12 -17.80
C SER A 208 17.56 -5.56 -17.59
N ASN A 209 18.42 -6.56 -17.84
CA ASN A 209 18.08 -7.96 -17.62
C ASN A 209 18.09 -8.37 -16.14
N VAL A 210 18.87 -7.72 -15.26
CA VAL A 210 18.81 -7.96 -13.81
C VAL A 210 17.41 -7.69 -13.27
N TYR A 211 16.81 -6.53 -13.57
CA TYR A 211 15.44 -6.23 -13.15
C TYR A 211 14.42 -7.25 -13.66
N LYS A 212 14.57 -7.66 -14.92
CA LYS A 212 13.71 -8.68 -15.54
C LYS A 212 13.88 -10.05 -14.87
N ALA A 213 15.10 -10.44 -14.53
CA ALA A 213 15.42 -11.71 -13.89
C ALA A 213 14.84 -11.75 -12.47
N VAL A 214 15.08 -10.72 -11.66
CA VAL A 214 14.52 -10.61 -10.30
C VAL A 214 13.00 -10.63 -10.34
N ALA A 215 12.36 -9.82 -11.18
CA ALA A 215 10.88 -9.80 -11.28
C ALA A 215 10.27 -11.14 -11.73
N LYS A 216 11.04 -12.00 -12.39
CA LYS A 216 10.61 -13.30 -12.91
C LYS A 216 11.18 -14.49 -12.15
N ALA A 217 11.92 -14.26 -11.06
CA ALA A 217 12.54 -15.33 -10.30
C ALA A 217 11.47 -16.32 -9.83
N LYS A 218 11.77 -17.62 -9.96
CA LYS A 218 10.90 -18.66 -9.44
C LYS A 218 11.03 -18.66 -7.93
N THR A 219 9.96 -18.28 -7.24
CA THR A 219 9.95 -18.18 -5.79
C THR A 219 9.70 -19.53 -5.14
N ALA A 220 10.23 -19.70 -3.92
CA ALA A 220 10.08 -20.94 -3.14
C ALA A 220 8.61 -21.30 -2.89
N ASP A 221 7.76 -20.29 -2.66
CA ASP A 221 6.33 -20.46 -2.39
C ASP A 221 5.44 -20.35 -3.64
N GLY A 222 6.03 -20.14 -4.82
CA GLY A 222 5.32 -19.97 -6.09
C GLY A 222 4.57 -18.65 -6.26
N LYS A 223 4.61 -17.73 -5.28
CA LYS A 223 3.96 -16.41 -5.39
C LYS A 223 4.89 -15.39 -6.06
N PRO A 224 4.38 -14.44 -6.85
CA PRO A 224 5.23 -13.48 -7.55
C PRO A 224 5.96 -12.53 -6.59
N ILE A 225 7.12 -12.03 -7.03
CA ILE A 225 7.78 -10.86 -6.42
C ILE A 225 6.99 -9.61 -6.81
N ARG A 226 6.36 -8.99 -5.81
CA ARG A 226 5.47 -7.84 -6.01
C ARG A 226 6.20 -6.50 -5.95
N LEU A 227 7.41 -6.46 -5.37
CA LEU A 227 8.18 -5.26 -5.08
C LEU A 227 9.67 -5.52 -5.26
N ILE A 228 10.39 -4.56 -5.87
CA ILE A 228 11.85 -4.53 -5.96
C ILE A 228 12.35 -3.21 -5.37
N THR A 229 13.28 -3.30 -4.41
CA THR A 229 14.00 -2.15 -3.86
C THR A 229 15.31 -1.91 -4.62
N THR A 230 15.64 -0.65 -4.86
CA THR A 230 16.80 -0.26 -5.67
C THR A 230 17.59 0.88 -5.02
N SER A 231 18.82 0.57 -4.60
CA SER A 231 19.67 1.49 -3.84
C SER A 231 21.10 1.67 -4.38
N TRP A 232 21.44 1.10 -5.53
CA TRP A 232 22.82 1.09 -6.05
C TRP A 232 23.24 2.38 -6.79
N GLY A 233 24.54 2.57 -6.81
CA GLY A 233 25.27 3.47 -7.71
C GLY A 233 25.33 4.91 -7.21
N SER A 234 26.20 5.67 -7.85
CA SER A 234 26.50 7.07 -7.52
C SER A 234 26.07 8.02 -8.64
N PRO A 235 25.63 9.26 -8.30
CA PRO A 235 25.36 10.27 -9.31
C PRO A 235 26.67 10.69 -10.00
N SER A 236 26.56 11.12 -11.25
CA SER A 236 27.67 11.76 -11.93
C SER A 236 27.96 13.13 -11.32
N ALA A 237 29.25 13.50 -11.21
CA ALA A 237 29.63 14.87 -10.90
C ALA A 237 29.26 15.87 -12.02
N LEU A 238 28.87 15.38 -13.20
CA LEU A 238 28.40 16.18 -14.33
C LEU A 238 26.91 16.54 -14.24
N GLU A 239 26.21 16.06 -13.21
CA GLU A 239 24.78 16.23 -13.04
C GLU A 239 24.47 17.00 -11.75
N ASN A 240 23.37 17.77 -11.78
CA ASN A 240 22.86 18.47 -10.61
C ASN A 240 21.33 18.52 -10.69
N PHE A 241 20.64 18.16 -9.61
CA PHE A 241 19.18 18.03 -9.59
C PHE A 241 18.48 19.15 -8.82
N ASN A 242 19.18 20.25 -8.49
CA ASN A 242 18.59 21.34 -7.73
C ASN A 242 17.53 22.12 -8.53
N THR A 243 17.66 22.17 -9.85
CA THR A 243 16.70 22.83 -10.76
C THR A 243 16.20 21.87 -11.83
N LEU A 244 15.10 22.21 -12.49
CA LEU A 244 14.57 21.41 -13.59
C LEU A 244 15.41 21.55 -14.87
N GLU A 245 15.82 22.77 -15.18
CA GLU A 245 16.68 23.10 -16.32
C GLU A 245 18.02 23.66 -15.81
N PRO A 246 19.08 23.60 -16.64
CA PRO A 246 20.38 24.18 -16.27
C PRO A 246 20.23 25.68 -15.96
N PRO A 247 20.73 26.16 -14.80
CA PRO A 247 20.78 27.59 -14.52
C PRO A 247 21.63 28.33 -15.57
N PRO A 248 21.36 29.62 -15.87
CA PRO A 248 22.21 30.39 -16.77
C PRO A 248 23.68 30.33 -16.37
N GLY A 249 24.57 30.06 -17.33
CA GLY A 249 26.01 29.91 -17.11
C GLY A 249 26.46 28.58 -16.49
N SER A 250 25.53 27.67 -16.15
CA SER A 250 25.87 26.31 -15.72
C SER A 250 26.08 25.36 -16.91
N PRO A 251 26.78 24.23 -16.72
CA PRO A 251 26.87 23.19 -17.75
C PRO A 251 25.50 22.73 -18.24
N ALA A 252 25.36 22.47 -19.55
CA ALA A 252 24.09 22.04 -20.15
C ALA A 252 23.58 20.67 -19.63
N THR A 253 24.44 19.91 -18.96
CA THR A 253 24.11 18.63 -18.31
C THR A 253 23.47 18.82 -16.94
N PHE A 254 23.48 20.04 -16.38
CA PHE A 254 22.86 20.33 -15.09
C PHE A 254 21.35 20.46 -15.25
N GLY A 255 20.60 20.07 -14.23
CA GLY A 255 19.15 20.10 -14.22
C GLY A 255 18.53 18.72 -14.41
N LEU A 256 17.40 18.52 -13.73
CA LEU A 256 16.69 17.24 -13.74
C LEU A 256 16.24 16.81 -15.14
N ASN A 257 15.76 17.76 -15.96
CA ASN A 257 15.33 17.47 -17.33
C ASN A 257 16.50 17.09 -18.24
N ALA A 258 17.70 17.67 -18.04
CA ALA A 258 18.89 17.31 -18.80
C ALA A 258 19.30 15.85 -18.51
N ALA A 259 19.39 15.49 -17.23
CA ALA A 259 19.71 14.12 -16.83
C ALA A 259 18.63 13.12 -17.27
N TRP A 260 17.34 13.48 -17.21
CA TRP A 260 16.28 12.60 -17.67
C TRP A 260 16.30 12.38 -19.19
N ARG A 261 16.56 13.42 -20.00
CA ARG A 261 16.70 13.28 -21.46
C ARG A 261 17.78 12.25 -21.81
N TYR A 262 18.89 12.26 -21.07
CA TYR A 262 19.94 11.25 -21.18
C TYR A 262 19.43 9.85 -20.78
N LEU A 263 18.93 9.67 -19.55
CA LEU A 263 18.54 8.36 -19.00
C LEU A 263 17.36 7.69 -19.71
N SER A 264 16.47 8.48 -20.31
CA SER A 264 15.25 8.00 -20.96
C SER A 264 15.37 7.86 -22.47
N THR A 265 16.59 7.94 -23.01
CA THR A 265 16.87 7.71 -24.43
C THR A 265 16.22 6.39 -24.87
N PRO A 266 15.48 6.37 -25.99
CA PRO A 266 14.83 5.14 -26.46
C PRO A 266 15.84 4.05 -26.80
N ASP A 267 15.51 2.79 -26.51
CA ASP A 267 16.31 1.66 -26.97
C ASP A 267 16.44 1.67 -28.51
N GLY A 268 17.63 1.36 -29.02
CA GLY A 268 18.01 1.47 -30.43
C GLY A 268 18.57 2.83 -30.85
N VAL A 269 18.51 3.85 -29.99
CA VAL A 269 19.11 5.18 -30.21
C VAL A 269 20.34 5.31 -29.33
N ALA A 270 21.46 5.79 -29.88
CA ALA A 270 22.69 6.00 -29.12
C ALA A 270 22.53 7.19 -28.15
N ASP A 271 22.85 6.98 -26.86
CA ASP A 271 22.94 8.03 -25.84
C ASP A 271 24.28 8.80 -25.90
N ALA A 272 24.48 9.75 -24.99
CA ALA A 272 25.74 10.53 -24.90
C ALA A 272 26.97 9.69 -24.53
N ASN A 273 26.78 8.46 -24.05
CA ASN A 273 27.83 7.49 -23.77
C ASN A 273 28.01 6.46 -24.92
N GLY A 274 27.23 6.59 -26.01
CA GLY A 274 27.23 5.67 -27.16
C GLY A 274 26.41 4.39 -26.97
N ASN A 275 25.65 4.26 -25.88
CA ASN A 275 24.84 3.07 -25.61
C ASN A 275 23.54 3.10 -26.41
N THR A 276 23.13 1.96 -26.97
CA THR A 276 21.81 1.80 -27.63
C THR A 276 20.80 1.04 -26.77
N GLU A 277 21.22 0.47 -25.66
CA GLU A 277 20.34 -0.14 -24.66
C GLU A 277 20.39 0.70 -23.39
N HIS A 278 19.26 0.83 -22.68
CA HIS A 278 19.18 1.68 -21.49
C HIS A 278 18.55 0.92 -20.33
N TRP A 279 19.28 0.83 -19.21
CA TRP A 279 18.86 0.04 -18.06
C TRP A 279 17.54 0.52 -17.45
N LEU A 280 17.31 1.85 -17.42
CA LEU A 280 16.10 2.45 -16.84
C LEU A 280 14.85 2.08 -17.64
N ASN A 281 14.97 1.92 -18.96
CA ASN A 281 13.87 1.42 -19.80
C ASN A 281 13.50 -0.02 -19.41
N GLY A 282 14.49 -0.85 -19.08
CA GLY A 282 14.31 -2.20 -18.53
C GLY A 282 13.52 -2.21 -17.22
N ALA A 283 13.92 -1.38 -16.27
CA ALA A 283 13.22 -1.18 -15.01
C ALA A 283 11.77 -0.69 -15.23
N MET A 284 11.56 0.34 -16.04
CA MET A 284 10.21 0.85 -16.35
C MET A 284 9.31 -0.20 -16.99
N ARG A 285 9.84 -1.13 -17.81
CA ARG A 285 9.06 -2.26 -18.35
C ARG A 285 8.61 -3.24 -17.27
N VAL A 286 9.41 -3.46 -16.22
CA VAL A 286 9.02 -4.26 -15.05
C VAL A 286 7.92 -3.56 -14.28
N ALA A 287 8.06 -2.26 -14.00
CA ALA A 287 7.02 -1.47 -13.35
C ALA A 287 5.68 -1.52 -14.10
N LYS A 288 5.72 -1.29 -15.42
CA LYS A 288 4.53 -1.32 -16.29
C LYS A 288 3.80 -2.68 -16.30
N ARG A 289 4.49 -3.77 -15.91
CA ARG A 289 3.91 -5.12 -15.79
C ARG A 289 3.30 -5.42 -14.43
N GLY A 290 3.34 -4.46 -13.50
CA GLY A 290 2.65 -4.55 -12.21
C GLY A 290 3.59 -4.70 -11.01
N THR A 291 4.89 -4.96 -11.19
CA THR A 291 5.84 -5.04 -10.07
C THR A 291 6.17 -3.65 -9.56
N VAL A 292 6.03 -3.41 -8.25
CA VAL A 292 6.41 -2.12 -7.66
C VAL A 292 7.92 -1.94 -7.72
N LEU A 293 8.40 -0.79 -8.19
CA LEU A 293 9.79 -0.39 -8.10
C LEU A 293 9.97 0.77 -7.12
N GLN A 294 10.85 0.57 -6.14
CA GLN A 294 11.33 1.62 -5.25
C GLN A 294 12.70 2.09 -5.73
N PHE A 295 12.89 3.40 -5.84
CA PHE A 295 14.18 4.03 -6.14
C PHE A 295 14.57 5.06 -5.08
N THR A 296 15.82 5.06 -4.65
CA THR A 296 16.34 6.04 -3.70
C THR A 296 16.56 7.41 -4.33
N ALA A 297 16.25 8.48 -3.59
CA ALA A 297 16.23 9.85 -4.11
C ALA A 297 17.62 10.38 -4.51
N GLY A 298 18.69 9.82 -3.94
CA GLY A 298 20.07 10.31 -4.11
C GLY A 298 20.55 11.15 -2.92
N ASN A 299 21.87 11.34 -2.83
CA ASN A 299 22.53 11.77 -1.60
C ASN A 299 23.18 13.17 -1.67
N ALA A 300 22.87 13.98 -2.70
CA ALA A 300 23.52 15.26 -2.95
C ALA A 300 22.95 16.44 -2.12
N GLY A 301 21.84 16.24 -1.40
CA GLY A 301 21.22 17.28 -0.57
C GLY A 301 20.49 18.35 -1.37
N VAL A 302 20.07 18.04 -2.61
CA VAL A 302 19.43 19.00 -3.53
C VAL A 302 17.90 18.93 -3.51
N ALA A 303 17.25 19.92 -4.14
CA ALA A 303 15.80 20.10 -4.09
C ALA A 303 14.95 19.01 -4.77
N ASN A 304 15.53 18.18 -5.64
CA ASN A 304 14.80 17.10 -6.32
C ASN A 304 15.53 15.76 -6.19
N PRO A 305 14.80 14.64 -6.32
CA PRO A 305 15.45 13.35 -6.47
C PRO A 305 16.23 13.30 -7.79
N THR A 306 17.13 12.32 -7.90
CA THR A 306 17.82 12.00 -9.16
C THR A 306 16.81 11.71 -10.28
N ALA A 307 17.22 11.87 -11.54
CA ALA A 307 16.33 11.63 -12.68
C ALA A 307 15.72 10.21 -12.68
N ARG A 308 16.48 9.17 -12.28
CA ARG A 308 15.95 7.79 -12.13
C ARG A 308 14.83 7.68 -11.10
N ALA A 309 14.95 8.38 -9.97
CA ALA A 309 13.93 8.38 -8.93
C ALA A 309 12.74 9.28 -9.29
N ALA A 310 12.98 10.39 -10.00
CA ALA A 310 11.94 11.27 -10.53
C ALA A 310 11.08 10.67 -11.66
N THR A 311 11.19 9.36 -11.95
CA THR A 311 10.51 8.70 -13.07
C THR A 311 9.01 9.02 -13.14
N THR A 312 8.28 9.05 -12.02
CA THR A 312 6.83 9.30 -12.04
C THR A 312 6.46 10.73 -12.44
N TYR A 313 7.37 11.70 -12.32
CA TYR A 313 7.16 13.06 -12.83
C TYR A 313 7.09 13.07 -14.37
N TYR A 314 7.95 12.27 -15.02
CA TYR A 314 8.05 12.16 -16.48
C TYR A 314 7.16 11.07 -17.09
N ARG A 315 6.84 10.05 -16.28
CA ARG A 315 6.05 8.86 -16.60
C ARG A 315 4.94 8.68 -15.56
N PRO A 316 3.93 9.56 -15.55
CA PRO A 316 2.83 9.49 -14.59
C PRO A 316 2.02 8.19 -14.72
N ASP A 317 2.10 7.50 -15.86
CA ASP A 317 1.53 6.16 -16.04
C ASP A 317 2.13 5.09 -15.11
N LEU A 318 3.28 5.38 -14.47
CA LEU A 318 3.94 4.51 -13.51
C LEU A 318 3.67 4.87 -12.04
N GLU A 319 2.93 5.96 -11.73
CA GLU A 319 2.49 6.28 -10.35
C GLU A 319 1.90 5.07 -9.58
N PRO A 320 1.14 4.14 -10.21
CA PRO A 320 0.57 2.98 -9.50
C PRO A 320 1.57 1.90 -9.05
N THR A 321 2.82 1.93 -9.55
CA THR A 321 3.83 0.86 -9.38
C THR A 321 5.26 1.38 -9.26
N PHE A 322 5.46 2.66 -9.01
CA PHE A 322 6.81 3.24 -8.88
C PHE A 322 6.80 4.31 -7.81
N TYR A 323 7.80 4.29 -6.92
CA TYR A 323 7.94 5.33 -5.91
C TYR A 323 9.40 5.63 -5.54
N THR A 324 9.58 6.83 -5.00
CA THR A 324 10.86 7.35 -4.53
C THR A 324 10.96 7.26 -3.01
N THR A 325 12.16 7.02 -2.49
CA THR A 325 12.43 7.16 -1.06
C THR A 325 13.55 8.17 -0.81
N SER A 326 13.20 9.25 -0.10
CA SER A 326 14.15 10.22 0.48
C SER A 326 14.52 9.80 1.91
N GLY A 327 15.54 10.44 2.49
CA GLY A 327 16.13 10.04 3.76
C GLY A 327 15.87 11.03 4.89
N VAL A 328 15.45 10.52 6.05
CA VAL A 328 15.44 11.26 7.32
C VAL A 328 16.58 10.82 8.23
N ASN A 329 17.15 11.79 8.94
CA ASN A 329 18.04 11.57 10.06
C ASN A 329 17.22 11.51 11.36
N PRO A 330 17.08 10.33 11.98
CA PRO A 330 16.33 10.16 13.22
C PRO A 330 17.05 10.75 14.44
N ASN A 331 18.29 11.21 14.31
CA ASN A 331 19.05 11.81 15.42
C ASN A 331 18.81 13.31 15.56
N ILE A 332 18.05 13.93 14.65
CA ILE A 332 17.75 15.37 14.68
C ILE A 332 16.23 15.58 14.59
N GLY A 333 15.67 16.29 15.57
CA GLY A 333 14.24 16.64 15.59
C GLY A 333 13.27 15.49 15.87
N ARG A 334 13.78 14.29 16.21
CA ARG A 334 12.94 13.15 16.61
C ARG A 334 12.35 13.36 18.00
N THR A 335 11.09 12.98 18.16
CA THR A 335 10.39 12.97 19.47
C THR A 335 9.61 11.67 19.64
N PHE A 336 9.22 11.36 20.86
CA PHE A 336 8.57 10.11 21.22
C PHE A 336 7.22 10.35 21.90
N ASN A 337 6.30 9.41 21.71
CA ASN A 337 5.09 9.27 22.51
C ASN A 337 5.46 8.72 23.90
N ALA A 338 4.54 8.82 24.85
CA ALA A 338 4.72 8.28 26.20
C ALA A 338 4.94 6.75 26.24
N ASP A 339 4.44 6.03 25.24
CA ASP A 339 4.64 4.58 25.07
C ASP A 339 6.01 4.23 24.46
N GLY A 340 6.88 5.21 24.23
CA GLY A 340 8.21 5.06 23.64
C GLY A 340 8.22 4.87 22.11
N SER A 341 7.07 4.91 21.44
CA SER A 341 7.02 4.93 19.97
C SER A 341 7.38 6.31 19.44
N VAL A 342 7.85 6.38 18.20
CA VAL A 342 8.22 7.64 17.56
C VAL A 342 6.98 8.49 17.25
N LEU A 343 6.99 9.73 17.71
CA LEU A 343 5.97 10.75 17.40
C LEU A 343 6.38 11.55 16.16
N VAL A 344 7.53 12.22 16.21
CA VAL A 344 8.13 12.94 15.07
C VAL A 344 9.33 12.12 14.57
N PRO A 345 9.36 11.68 13.30
CA PRO A 345 10.40 10.77 12.79
C PRO A 345 11.84 11.31 12.82
N GLY A 346 12.02 12.60 12.53
CA GLY A 346 13.33 13.23 12.41
C GLY A 346 13.34 14.30 11.32
N GLN A 347 14.54 14.69 10.88
CA GLN A 347 14.77 15.73 9.88
C GLN A 347 15.21 15.14 8.53
N GLN A 348 14.65 15.64 7.43
CA GLN A 348 15.08 15.25 6.08
C GLN A 348 16.44 15.89 5.74
N GLU A 349 17.41 15.10 5.24
CA GLU A 349 18.80 15.56 5.00
C GLU A 349 19.32 15.39 3.56
N PHE A 350 18.81 14.40 2.81
CA PHE A 350 19.35 14.06 1.49
C PHE A 350 18.61 14.78 0.35
N ASN A 351 18.60 14.23 -0.87
CA ASN A 351 17.77 14.79 -1.93
C ASN A 351 16.31 14.80 -1.49
N GLN A 352 15.66 15.96 -1.64
CA GLN A 352 14.26 16.15 -1.28
C GLN A 352 13.35 15.39 -2.25
N CYS A 353 12.09 15.19 -1.86
CA CYS A 353 11.11 14.54 -2.73
C CYS A 353 10.79 15.37 -4.00
N GLY A 354 10.96 16.68 -3.95
CA GLY A 354 10.84 17.63 -5.06
C GLY A 354 9.63 17.39 -5.94
N VAL A 355 9.86 17.33 -7.26
CA VAL A 355 8.84 17.02 -8.25
C VAL A 355 8.15 15.65 -8.08
N ALA A 356 8.76 14.71 -7.35
CA ALA A 356 8.22 13.39 -7.09
C ALA A 356 7.37 13.33 -5.81
N LYS A 357 7.05 14.47 -5.16
CA LYS A 357 6.34 14.52 -3.87
C LYS A 357 5.12 13.61 -3.75
N TRP A 358 4.37 13.44 -4.84
CA TRP A 358 3.16 12.64 -4.88
C TRP A 358 3.39 11.11 -4.92
N SER A 359 4.61 10.68 -5.22
CA SER A 359 5.05 9.28 -5.23
C SER A 359 6.34 9.11 -4.45
N CYS A 360 6.56 9.94 -3.42
CA CYS A 360 7.77 9.94 -2.62
C CYS A 360 7.42 9.84 -1.14
N VAL A 361 8.17 9.02 -0.41
CA VAL A 361 8.14 8.92 1.06
C VAL A 361 9.54 9.21 1.59
N THR A 362 9.65 9.45 2.90
CA THR A 362 10.92 9.38 3.61
C THR A 362 11.05 8.09 4.41
N ALA A 363 12.29 7.69 4.69
CA ALA A 363 12.60 6.61 5.62
C ALA A 363 13.98 6.84 6.29
N PRO A 364 14.30 6.12 7.37
CA PRO A 364 15.53 6.30 8.14
C PRO A 364 16.78 6.09 7.31
N SER A 365 17.76 6.98 7.46
CA SER A 365 18.90 7.07 6.53
C SER A 365 20.24 7.44 7.15
N ARG A 366 20.32 7.64 8.47
CA ARG A 366 21.53 8.09 9.15
C ARG A 366 21.92 7.11 10.25
N LEU A 367 23.18 6.66 10.22
CA LEU A 367 23.74 5.69 11.17
C LEU A 367 22.89 4.41 11.29
N ILE A 368 22.48 3.88 10.14
CA ILE A 368 21.70 2.63 10.06
C ILE A 368 22.66 1.46 10.14
N ASN A 369 22.55 0.67 11.20
CA ASN A 369 23.35 -0.54 11.35
C ASN A 369 22.77 -1.67 10.52
N SER A 370 23.63 -2.36 9.76
CA SER A 370 23.20 -3.53 9.01
C SER A 370 24.35 -4.53 8.81
N THR A 371 24.04 -5.66 8.18
CA THR A 371 25.01 -6.68 7.78
C THR A 371 26.05 -6.10 6.84
N TRP A 372 27.30 -6.53 6.99
CA TRP A 372 28.44 -6.01 6.24
C TRP A 372 29.38 -7.14 5.87
N VAL A 373 30.11 -6.97 4.77
CA VAL A 373 31.21 -7.86 4.39
C VAL A 373 32.50 -7.07 4.31
N GLU A 374 33.52 -7.57 5.01
CA GLU A 374 34.87 -7.03 5.00
C GLU A 374 35.82 -8.08 4.44
N VAL A 375 36.73 -7.68 3.55
CA VAL A 375 37.72 -8.60 2.97
C VAL A 375 39.00 -8.50 3.79
N VAL A 376 39.28 -9.51 4.61
CA VAL A 376 40.48 -9.61 5.45
C VAL A 376 41.35 -10.73 4.89
N ASP A 377 42.62 -10.44 4.58
CA ASP A 377 43.57 -11.38 3.97
C ASP A 377 43.01 -12.07 2.71
N GLY A 378 42.28 -11.31 1.88
CA GLY A 378 41.65 -11.80 0.64
C GLY A 378 40.41 -12.67 0.86
N LYS A 379 39.93 -12.80 2.10
CA LYS A 379 38.76 -13.60 2.45
C LYS A 379 37.60 -12.72 2.92
N PRO A 380 36.39 -12.89 2.37
CA PRO A 380 35.20 -12.24 2.90
C PRO A 380 34.89 -12.69 4.32
N VAL A 381 34.59 -11.75 5.21
CA VAL A 381 34.22 -12.00 6.61
C VAL A 381 32.97 -11.20 6.95
N ALA A 382 32.03 -11.83 7.66
CA ALA A 382 30.81 -11.19 8.12
C ALA A 382 31.10 -10.18 9.23
N ARG A 383 30.46 -9.01 9.14
CA ARG A 383 30.51 -7.92 10.12
C ARG A 383 29.15 -7.23 10.21
N TYR A 384 29.01 -6.30 11.15
CA TYR A 384 27.95 -5.30 11.13
C TYR A 384 28.58 -3.91 11.10
N ARG A 385 27.99 -2.98 10.35
CA ARG A 385 28.44 -1.58 10.31
C ARG A 385 27.28 -0.61 10.12
N ALA A 386 27.42 0.56 10.72
CA ALA A 386 26.56 1.70 10.47
C ALA A 386 26.90 2.39 9.14
N ALA A 387 25.89 2.65 8.32
CA ALA A 387 26.01 3.43 7.08
C ALA A 387 24.97 4.56 7.03
N SER A 388 25.16 5.52 6.13
CA SER A 388 24.24 6.64 5.95
C SER A 388 24.02 6.94 4.47
N GLY A 389 22.78 7.27 4.10
CA GLY A 389 22.36 7.56 2.74
C GLY A 389 20.91 7.17 2.51
N THR A 390 20.33 7.68 1.42
CA THR A 390 19.03 7.22 0.93
C THR A 390 19.03 5.72 0.60
N SER A 391 20.20 5.13 0.35
CA SER A 391 20.41 3.68 0.19
C SER A 391 19.94 2.84 1.37
N MET A 392 19.92 3.40 2.58
CA MET A 392 19.37 2.75 3.77
C MET A 392 17.89 3.06 3.96
N ALA A 393 17.41 4.21 3.46
CA ALA A 393 15.98 4.57 3.50
C ALA A 393 15.13 3.71 2.56
N GLY A 394 15.62 3.48 1.33
CA GLY A 394 14.97 2.63 0.33
C GLY A 394 14.51 1.27 0.88
N PRO A 395 15.43 0.41 1.35
CA PRO A 395 15.10 -0.91 1.89
C PRO A 395 14.17 -0.84 3.11
N HIS A 396 14.29 0.16 3.99
CA HIS A 396 13.33 0.36 5.07
C HIS A 396 11.90 0.55 4.55
N SER A 397 11.72 1.48 3.60
CA SER A 397 10.39 1.76 3.03
C SER A 397 9.84 0.57 2.25
N ALA A 398 10.69 -0.17 1.53
CA ALA A 398 10.28 -1.33 0.75
C ALA A 398 9.88 -2.51 1.65
N ALA A 399 10.65 -2.79 2.69
CA ALA A 399 10.30 -3.82 3.66
C ALA A 399 9.02 -3.46 4.43
N ALA A 400 8.83 -2.19 4.80
CA ALA A 400 7.56 -1.73 5.37
C ALA A 400 6.37 -1.93 4.42
N LEU A 401 6.52 -1.62 3.14
CA LEU A 401 5.50 -1.90 2.13
C LEU A 401 5.18 -3.39 2.02
N SER A 402 6.18 -4.26 2.14
CA SER A 402 5.98 -5.72 2.18
C SER A 402 5.14 -6.16 3.38
N LEU A 403 5.37 -5.59 4.57
CA LEU A 403 4.54 -5.86 5.76
C LEU A 403 3.10 -5.35 5.60
N ILE A 404 2.91 -4.23 4.91
CA ILE A 404 1.57 -3.71 4.56
C ILE A 404 0.88 -4.68 3.57
N MET A 405 1.59 -5.20 2.57
CA MET A 405 1.07 -6.23 1.66
C MET A 405 0.72 -7.53 2.40
N GLN A 406 1.50 -7.90 3.41
CA GLN A 406 1.22 -9.05 4.28
C GLN A 406 -0.05 -8.83 5.12
N ARG A 407 -0.22 -7.62 5.68
CA ARG A 407 -1.39 -7.22 6.47
C ARG A 407 -2.68 -7.21 5.65
N PHE A 408 -2.59 -6.78 4.39
CA PHE A 408 -3.71 -6.64 3.47
C PHE A 408 -3.50 -7.49 2.21
N PRO A 409 -3.57 -8.84 2.33
CA PRO A 409 -3.29 -9.73 1.21
C PRO A 409 -4.28 -9.58 0.05
N TYR A 410 -5.43 -8.98 0.30
CA TYR A 410 -6.48 -8.69 -0.68
C TYR A 410 -6.27 -7.35 -1.42
N MET A 411 -5.32 -6.51 -1.00
CA MET A 411 -5.02 -5.25 -1.68
C MET A 411 -4.12 -5.48 -2.90
N THR A 412 -4.43 -4.78 -3.98
CA THR A 412 -3.53 -4.61 -5.13
C THR A 412 -2.25 -3.88 -4.72
N ASN A 413 -1.23 -3.91 -5.58
CA ASN A 413 0.02 -3.17 -5.33
C ASN A 413 -0.21 -1.68 -5.13
N THR A 414 -1.05 -1.07 -5.96
CA THR A 414 -1.40 0.35 -5.88
C THR A 414 -2.11 0.68 -4.57
N GLN A 415 -3.05 -0.16 -4.13
CA GLN A 415 -3.75 0.05 -2.85
C GLN A 415 -2.79 -0.06 -1.67
N ALA A 416 -1.88 -1.03 -1.66
CA ALA A 416 -0.87 -1.15 -0.60
C ALA A 416 0.08 0.06 -0.58
N MET A 417 0.51 0.57 -1.74
CA MET A 417 1.31 1.80 -1.84
C MET A 417 0.54 3.03 -1.35
N GLN A 418 -0.73 3.18 -1.73
CA GLN A 418 -1.57 4.27 -1.26
C GLN A 418 -1.78 4.21 0.26
N THR A 419 -1.97 3.01 0.83
CA THR A 419 -2.01 2.84 2.29
C THR A 419 -0.70 3.32 2.92
N MET A 420 0.46 2.91 2.41
CA MET A 420 1.76 3.39 2.90
C MET A 420 1.92 4.91 2.84
N PHE A 421 1.53 5.52 1.71
CA PHE A 421 1.64 6.96 1.49
C PHE A 421 0.73 7.74 2.44
N THR A 422 -0.55 7.36 2.51
CA THR A 422 -1.57 8.14 3.20
C THR A 422 -1.53 8.00 4.72
N THR A 423 -0.67 7.13 5.24
CA THR A 423 -0.42 6.95 6.68
C THR A 423 0.97 7.42 7.11
N GLY A 424 1.74 8.05 6.21
CA GLY A 424 3.06 8.59 6.55
C GLY A 424 2.98 9.72 7.57
N ARG A 425 4.02 9.85 8.41
CA ARG A 425 4.10 10.86 9.47
C ARG A 425 4.96 12.05 9.05
N GLN A 426 4.48 13.24 9.39
CA GLN A 426 5.14 14.52 9.17
C GLN A 426 6.49 14.59 9.89
N ASN A 427 7.53 14.97 9.14
CA ASN A 427 8.89 15.16 9.67
C ASN A 427 9.03 16.49 10.41
N SER A 428 10.18 16.71 11.06
CA SER A 428 10.43 17.90 11.90
C SER A 428 10.47 19.22 11.12
N THR A 429 10.73 19.17 9.82
CA THR A 429 10.86 20.36 8.95
C THR A 429 10.09 20.22 7.64
N ILE A 430 9.66 21.35 7.10
CA ILE A 430 9.08 21.52 5.76
C ILE A 430 9.83 22.64 5.02
N ASN A 431 9.51 22.87 3.75
CA ASN A 431 9.96 24.07 3.04
C ASN A 431 9.02 25.24 3.31
N ASP A 432 9.58 26.43 3.52
CA ASP A 432 8.86 27.67 3.28
C ASP A 432 8.75 27.97 1.77
N ALA A 433 8.17 29.12 1.42
CA ALA A 433 7.99 29.54 0.03
C ALA A 433 9.32 29.71 -0.75
N SER A 434 10.45 29.92 -0.06
CA SER A 434 11.78 30.05 -0.67
C SER A 434 12.49 28.70 -0.85
N GLY A 435 11.92 27.60 -0.33
CA GLY A 435 12.57 26.29 -0.29
C GLY A 435 13.47 26.07 0.94
N THR A 436 13.48 27.01 1.89
CA THR A 436 14.30 26.91 3.10
C THR A 436 13.64 25.99 4.12
N ALA A 437 14.43 25.18 4.82
CA ALA A 437 13.96 24.30 5.88
C ALA A 437 13.44 25.13 7.07
N VAL A 438 12.18 24.96 7.44
CA VAL A 438 11.57 25.58 8.62
C VAL A 438 10.88 24.53 9.48
N PRO A 439 10.71 24.76 10.80
CA PRO A 439 9.98 23.83 11.66
C PRO A 439 8.59 23.51 11.12
N ASN A 440 8.22 22.23 11.14
CA ASN A 440 6.92 21.79 10.65
C ASN A 440 5.85 21.97 11.74
N PRO A 441 4.84 22.84 11.55
CA PRO A 441 3.78 23.04 12.55
C PRO A 441 2.89 21.80 12.74
N ASN A 442 2.95 20.85 11.80
CA ASN A 442 2.24 19.57 11.87
C ASN A 442 3.16 18.38 12.13
N ALA A 443 4.39 18.61 12.61
CA ALA A 443 5.35 17.55 12.92
C ALA A 443 4.70 16.41 13.71
N GLY A 444 4.91 15.18 13.24
CA GLY A 444 4.39 13.96 13.85
C GLY A 444 2.92 13.64 13.55
N LYS A 445 2.13 14.51 12.93
CA LYS A 445 0.77 14.15 12.47
C LYS A 445 0.84 13.29 11.20
N ILE A 446 -0.23 12.57 10.88
CA ILE A 446 -0.38 11.93 9.56
C ILE A 446 -0.40 13.01 8.48
N VAL A 447 0.32 12.80 7.39
CA VAL A 447 0.39 13.73 6.26
C VAL A 447 -0.98 13.84 5.58
N GLN A 448 -1.51 15.06 5.51
CA GLN A 448 -2.74 15.36 4.78
C GLN A 448 -2.48 15.67 3.30
N VAL A 449 -1.42 16.42 2.99
CA VAL A 449 -0.99 16.74 1.63
C VAL A 449 0.53 16.61 1.55
N PRO A 450 1.08 15.89 0.57
CA PRO A 450 2.53 15.72 0.46
C PRO A 450 3.24 17.03 0.08
N ASP A 451 4.36 17.31 0.74
CA ASP A 451 5.17 18.51 0.52
C ASP A 451 6.42 18.22 -0.33
N SER A 452 7.06 19.26 -0.88
CA SER A 452 8.23 19.08 -1.76
C SER A 452 9.48 18.59 -1.04
N ARG A 453 9.62 18.79 0.27
CA ARG A 453 10.77 18.31 1.04
C ARG A 453 10.61 16.83 1.35
N ASN A 454 9.48 16.46 1.93
CA ASN A 454 9.27 15.14 2.55
C ASN A 454 8.33 14.22 1.76
N GLY A 455 7.63 14.72 0.74
CA GLY A 455 6.59 13.96 0.05
C GLY A 455 5.50 13.57 1.05
N TRP A 456 5.15 12.29 1.09
CA TRP A 456 4.20 11.69 2.02
C TRP A 456 4.75 11.49 3.45
N GLY A 457 5.92 12.06 3.77
CA GLY A 457 6.53 11.94 5.08
C GLY A 457 7.11 10.55 5.33
N THR A 458 7.47 10.27 6.60
CA THR A 458 8.12 9.00 6.94
C THR A 458 7.11 7.88 7.03
N VAL A 459 7.39 6.75 6.37
CA VAL A 459 6.56 5.54 6.44
C VAL A 459 6.30 5.15 7.90
N SER A 460 5.04 4.83 8.23
CA SER A 460 4.64 4.46 9.59
C SER A 460 3.80 3.19 9.61
N LEU A 461 4.37 2.10 10.12
CA LEU A 461 3.68 0.83 10.34
C LEU A 461 2.71 0.89 11.52
N ARG A 462 2.86 1.86 12.43
CA ARG A 462 1.87 2.15 13.49
C ARG A 462 0.50 2.47 12.90
N GLU A 463 0.50 3.33 11.89
CA GLU A 463 -0.72 3.80 11.24
C GLU A 463 -1.11 2.89 10.06
N ALA A 464 -0.16 2.44 9.25
CA ALA A 464 -0.48 1.65 8.05
C ALA A 464 -1.21 0.33 8.34
N VAL A 465 -0.88 -0.37 9.45
CA VAL A 465 -1.53 -1.65 9.80
C VAL A 465 -3.01 -1.51 10.21
N GLN A 466 -3.48 -0.28 10.35
CA GLN A 466 -4.86 0.08 10.68
C GLN A 466 -5.73 0.37 9.45
N GLY A 467 -5.16 0.44 8.24
CA GLY A 467 -5.88 0.72 6.99
C GLY A 467 -5.34 1.98 6.28
N PRO A 468 -5.92 2.38 5.15
CA PRO A 468 -5.53 3.62 4.48
C PRO A 468 -5.86 4.84 5.34
N GLY A 469 -5.10 5.92 5.21
CA GLY A 469 -5.39 7.20 5.88
C GLY A 469 -6.15 8.19 4.99
N GLN A 470 -6.15 7.97 3.67
CA GLN A 470 -6.89 8.77 2.71
C GLN A 470 -7.25 7.95 1.47
N LEU A 471 -8.30 8.34 0.74
CA LEU A 471 -8.65 7.82 -0.58
C LEU A 471 -8.24 8.82 -1.67
N ILE A 472 -7.17 8.51 -2.41
CA ILE A 472 -6.64 9.38 -3.48
C ILE A 472 -7.36 9.09 -4.81
N GLY A 473 -8.69 9.16 -4.78
CA GLY A 473 -9.59 8.72 -5.85
C GLY A 473 -10.43 7.50 -5.43
N ARG A 474 -10.94 6.75 -6.41
CA ARG A 474 -11.75 5.55 -6.14
C ARG A 474 -10.87 4.43 -5.58
N PHE A 475 -11.29 3.87 -4.45
CA PHE A 475 -10.69 2.70 -3.82
C PHE A 475 -11.64 1.51 -3.95
N ASP A 476 -11.42 0.69 -4.97
CA ASP A 476 -12.22 -0.52 -5.23
C ASP A 476 -11.64 -1.71 -4.45
N VAL A 477 -12.14 -1.95 -3.24
CA VAL A 477 -11.65 -3.03 -2.38
C VAL A 477 -12.47 -4.31 -2.59
N ASN A 478 -11.82 -5.35 -3.08
CA ASN A 478 -12.35 -6.71 -3.04
C ASN A 478 -11.70 -7.45 -1.87
N THR A 479 -12.49 -7.85 -0.87
CA THR A 479 -11.91 -8.53 0.30
C THR A 479 -11.60 -10.00 0.08
N HIS A 480 -11.94 -10.56 -1.09
CA HIS A 480 -11.73 -11.97 -1.44
C HIS A 480 -12.27 -12.95 -0.38
N GLY A 481 -13.37 -12.57 0.29
CA GLY A 481 -14.01 -13.36 1.35
C GLY A 481 -13.44 -13.13 2.76
N ARG A 482 -12.40 -12.30 2.92
CA ARG A 482 -11.81 -11.97 4.23
C ARG A 482 -12.61 -10.88 4.93
N SER A 483 -12.83 -11.03 6.23
CA SER A 483 -13.32 -9.93 7.06
C SER A 483 -12.15 -9.13 7.65
N ASP A 484 -12.27 -7.81 7.70
CA ASP A 484 -11.21 -6.92 8.16
C ASP A 484 -11.76 -5.63 8.78
N VAL A 485 -10.90 -4.95 9.55
CA VAL A 485 -11.20 -3.68 10.22
C VAL A 485 -10.24 -2.61 9.71
N TRP A 486 -10.80 -1.47 9.28
CA TRP A 486 -10.04 -0.24 9.08
C TRP A 486 -10.40 0.76 10.18
N SER A 487 -9.38 1.17 10.94
CA SER A 487 -9.55 2.01 12.14
C SER A 487 -8.93 3.39 12.04
N ASN A 488 -8.23 3.69 10.95
CA ASN A 488 -7.79 5.06 10.69
C ASN A 488 -8.99 5.95 10.36
N ASP A 489 -8.83 7.24 10.66
CA ASP A 489 -9.64 8.29 10.05
C ASP A 489 -9.23 8.41 8.58
N ILE A 490 -10.20 8.41 7.67
CA ILE A 490 -9.93 8.35 6.24
C ILE A 490 -10.55 9.56 5.55
N SER A 491 -9.70 10.43 5.00
CA SER A 491 -10.12 11.62 4.24
C SER A 491 -9.86 11.46 2.73
N ASP A 492 -10.08 12.51 1.95
CA ASP A 492 -9.58 12.63 0.56
C ASP A 492 -8.87 13.98 0.34
N ALA A 493 -8.37 14.58 1.43
CA ALA A 493 -7.79 15.93 1.44
C ALA A 493 -6.66 16.09 0.43
N ALA A 494 -5.80 15.08 0.28
CA ALA A 494 -4.70 15.07 -0.66
C ALA A 494 -5.17 15.17 -2.12
N VAL A 495 -6.21 14.43 -2.51
CA VAL A 495 -6.67 14.45 -3.91
C VAL A 495 -7.44 15.74 -4.22
N GLN A 496 -8.13 16.32 -3.23
CA GLN A 496 -8.70 17.66 -3.34
C GLN A 496 -7.60 18.72 -3.53
N ALA A 497 -6.49 18.64 -2.79
CA ALA A 497 -5.34 19.52 -2.99
C ALA A 497 -4.68 19.32 -4.37
N ARG A 498 -4.51 18.06 -4.80
CA ARG A 498 -3.99 17.71 -6.13
C ARG A 498 -4.81 18.35 -7.25
N LYS A 499 -6.13 18.45 -7.10
CA LYS A 499 -7.02 19.11 -8.07
C LYS A 499 -6.60 20.55 -8.34
N GLY A 500 -6.24 21.29 -7.30
CA GLY A 500 -5.75 22.67 -7.41
C GLY A 500 -4.42 22.75 -8.16
N GLU A 501 -3.46 21.89 -7.79
CA GLU A 501 -2.15 21.82 -8.47
C GLU A 501 -2.28 21.43 -9.94
N ASP A 502 -3.11 20.44 -10.24
CA ASP A 502 -3.33 19.95 -11.60
C ASP A 502 -4.05 21.01 -12.47
N ALA A 503 -4.95 21.82 -11.88
CA ALA A 503 -5.57 22.96 -12.56
C ALA A 503 -4.56 24.07 -12.87
N ALA A 504 -3.66 24.39 -11.92
CA ALA A 504 -2.59 25.36 -12.13
C ALA A 504 -1.60 24.87 -13.21
N GLU A 505 -1.25 23.58 -13.18
CA GLU A 505 -0.41 22.97 -14.22
C GLU A 505 -1.11 22.98 -15.59
N ALA A 506 -2.41 22.72 -15.65
CA ALA A 506 -3.17 22.79 -16.90
C ALA A 506 -3.18 24.21 -17.50
N ALA A 507 -3.34 25.24 -16.65
CA ALA A 507 -3.26 26.63 -17.08
C ALA A 507 -1.86 26.98 -17.61
N ALA A 508 -0.81 26.62 -16.88
CA ALA A 508 0.58 26.82 -17.30
C ALA A 508 0.88 26.07 -18.61
N TRP A 509 0.42 24.83 -18.75
CA TRP A 509 0.62 24.03 -19.96
C TRP A 509 -0.10 24.63 -21.17
N LYS A 510 -1.32 25.15 -20.99
CA LYS A 510 -2.04 25.87 -22.04
C LYS A 510 -1.27 27.11 -22.49
N GLN A 511 -0.71 27.88 -21.55
CA GLN A 511 0.11 29.05 -21.86
C GLN A 511 1.39 28.66 -22.62
N THR A 512 2.11 27.64 -22.14
CA THR A 512 3.31 27.12 -22.83
C THR A 512 2.99 26.70 -24.26
N LYS A 513 1.86 26.02 -24.50
CA LYS A 513 1.44 25.65 -25.86
C LYS A 513 1.17 26.88 -26.74
N ALA A 514 0.61 27.95 -26.19
CA ALA A 514 0.38 29.19 -26.94
C ALA A 514 1.70 29.89 -27.26
N ASP A 515 2.56 30.10 -26.26
CA ASP A 515 3.83 30.84 -26.40
C ASP A 515 4.80 30.15 -27.36
N ARG A 516 4.77 28.82 -27.40
CA ARG A 516 5.63 28.00 -28.25
C ARG A 516 5.01 27.65 -29.61
N GLY A 517 3.76 28.04 -29.87
CA GLY A 517 3.04 27.68 -31.09
C GLY A 517 2.71 26.18 -31.20
N TRP A 518 2.55 25.47 -30.08
CA TRP A 518 2.27 24.03 -30.02
C TRP A 518 0.77 23.68 -29.94
N THR A 519 -0.12 24.65 -30.16
CA THR A 519 -1.58 24.45 -30.06
C THR A 519 -2.12 23.40 -31.03
N HIS A 520 -1.44 23.17 -32.15
CA HIS A 520 -1.77 22.17 -33.17
C HIS A 520 -0.69 21.07 -33.29
N GLY A 521 0.08 20.86 -32.23
CA GLY A 521 1.25 19.99 -32.23
C GLY A 521 2.55 20.74 -32.51
N LEU A 522 3.66 20.01 -32.53
CA LEU A 522 4.99 20.59 -32.74
C LEU A 522 5.17 21.06 -34.19
N PRO A 523 5.84 22.20 -34.43
CA PRO A 523 6.20 22.64 -35.77
C PRO A 523 7.23 21.69 -36.42
N ALA A 524 7.26 21.68 -37.76
CA ALA A 524 8.33 21.00 -38.50
C ALA A 524 9.69 21.58 -38.09
N GLY A 525 10.66 20.71 -37.77
CA GLY A 525 11.99 21.14 -37.31
C GLY A 525 12.08 21.52 -35.83
N ALA A 526 11.06 21.23 -35.01
CA ALA A 526 11.14 21.41 -33.55
C ALA A 526 12.42 20.81 -32.97
N SER A 527 13.04 21.52 -32.02
CA SER A 527 14.27 21.06 -31.36
C SER A 527 14.01 19.80 -30.54
N ASP A 528 15.05 19.03 -30.21
CA ASP A 528 14.89 17.86 -29.36
C ASP A 528 14.42 18.22 -27.95
N LYS A 529 14.78 19.43 -27.48
CA LYS A 529 14.24 19.98 -26.24
C LYS A 529 12.72 20.20 -26.35
N ASP A 530 12.25 20.81 -27.43
CA ASP A 530 10.81 21.06 -27.64
C ASP A 530 10.04 19.74 -27.75
N LYS A 531 10.58 18.75 -28.49
CA LYS A 531 10.00 17.40 -28.57
C LYS A 531 9.87 16.76 -27.19
N PHE A 532 10.91 16.88 -26.38
CA PHE A 532 10.92 16.36 -25.02
C PHE A 532 9.89 17.07 -24.13
N ASP A 533 9.95 18.40 -24.05
CA ASP A 533 9.07 19.21 -23.21
C ASP A 533 7.59 18.96 -23.59
N TYR A 534 7.29 18.90 -24.89
CA TYR A 534 5.95 18.60 -25.39
C TYR A 534 5.50 17.18 -25.03
N ALA A 535 6.38 16.18 -25.16
CA ALA A 535 6.05 14.80 -24.79
C ALA A 535 5.76 14.68 -23.28
N VAL A 536 6.54 15.32 -22.42
CA VAL A 536 6.31 15.32 -20.96
C VAL A 536 5.02 16.06 -20.64
N GLY A 537 4.82 17.28 -21.16
CA GLY A 537 3.60 18.06 -20.96
C GLY A 537 2.34 17.31 -21.40
N THR A 538 2.40 16.64 -22.55
CA THR A 538 1.29 15.82 -23.07
C THR A 538 0.97 14.62 -22.18
N ARG A 539 1.98 13.87 -21.71
CA ARG A 539 1.75 12.72 -20.79
C ARG A 539 1.13 13.17 -19.48
N ARG A 540 1.62 14.28 -18.93
CA ARG A 540 1.06 14.85 -17.69
C ARG A 540 -0.36 15.36 -17.92
N GLU A 541 -0.65 16.01 -19.04
CA GLU A 541 -2.00 16.41 -19.45
C GLU A 541 -2.96 15.21 -19.52
N GLN A 542 -2.54 14.12 -20.16
CA GLN A 542 -3.31 12.88 -20.20
C GLN A 542 -3.60 12.32 -18.81
N ALA A 543 -2.59 12.25 -17.93
CA ALA A 543 -2.76 11.75 -16.57
C ALA A 543 -3.76 12.59 -15.76
N ARG A 544 -3.65 13.93 -15.82
CA ARG A 544 -4.60 14.85 -15.16
C ARG A 544 -6.01 14.68 -15.68
N ASN A 545 -6.19 14.57 -17.00
CA ASN A 545 -7.51 14.42 -17.62
C ASN A 545 -8.23 13.12 -17.23
N THR A 546 -7.50 12.09 -16.82
CA THR A 546 -8.08 10.81 -16.35
C THR A 546 -8.24 10.71 -14.84
N ARG A 547 -7.76 11.70 -14.08
CA ARG A 547 -7.71 11.61 -12.62
C ARG A 547 -9.09 11.82 -12.00
N VAL A 548 -9.41 10.98 -11.01
CA VAL A 548 -10.60 11.15 -10.18
C VAL A 548 -10.20 11.95 -8.95
N TYR A 549 -10.84 13.11 -8.76
CA TYR A 549 -10.51 14.04 -7.66
C TYR A 549 -11.35 13.90 -6.41
N GLU A 550 -12.22 12.88 -6.34
CA GLU A 550 -13.01 12.59 -5.16
C GLU A 550 -12.65 11.19 -4.66
N GLY A 551 -12.36 11.10 -3.36
CA GLY A 551 -12.18 9.81 -2.71
C GLY A 551 -13.51 9.07 -2.66
N GLY A 552 -13.54 7.78 -2.97
CA GLY A 552 -14.77 6.99 -2.85
C GLY A 552 -14.48 5.51 -2.70
N LEU A 553 -15.32 4.80 -1.95
CA LEU A 553 -15.12 3.38 -1.64
C LEU A 553 -16.07 2.50 -2.47
N SER A 554 -15.56 1.50 -3.17
CA SER A 554 -16.39 0.37 -3.58
C SER A 554 -16.01 -0.85 -2.75
N LYS A 555 -17.00 -1.46 -2.12
CA LYS A 555 -16.83 -2.68 -1.35
C LYS A 555 -17.37 -3.87 -2.14
N ASP A 556 -16.46 -4.79 -2.47
CA ASP A 556 -16.67 -6.04 -3.19
C ASP A 556 -16.12 -7.24 -2.37
N GLY A 557 -16.48 -8.46 -2.77
CA GLY A 557 -16.08 -9.71 -2.13
C GLY A 557 -16.85 -10.02 -0.84
N ARG A 558 -17.21 -11.30 -0.66
CA ARG A 558 -18.12 -11.79 0.40
C ARG A 558 -17.78 -11.44 1.85
N GLY A 559 -16.55 -11.01 2.17
CA GLY A 559 -16.15 -10.71 3.55
C GLY A 559 -16.65 -9.35 4.06
N THR A 560 -16.57 -9.12 5.37
CA THR A 560 -16.97 -7.87 6.01
C THR A 560 -15.83 -6.86 6.06
N LEU A 561 -16.05 -5.62 5.63
CA LEU A 561 -15.17 -4.50 5.95
C LEU A 561 -15.84 -3.64 7.03
N LEU A 562 -15.22 -3.57 8.21
CA LEU A 562 -15.68 -2.74 9.33
C LEU A 562 -14.88 -1.45 9.39
N LEU A 563 -15.56 -0.30 9.31
CA LEU A 563 -14.99 1.04 9.43
C LEU A 563 -15.25 1.59 10.83
N THR A 564 -14.20 1.80 11.62
CA THR A 564 -14.33 2.28 13.01
C THR A 564 -13.85 3.71 13.22
N GLY A 565 -13.07 4.27 12.29
CA GLY A 565 -12.59 5.66 12.35
C GLY A 565 -13.59 6.68 11.79
N ASP A 566 -13.18 7.94 11.75
CA ASP A 566 -13.94 9.04 11.19
C ASP A 566 -13.63 9.24 9.70
N ASN A 567 -14.59 8.86 8.86
CA ASN A 567 -14.42 8.83 7.40
C ASN A 567 -15.06 10.05 6.75
N THR A 568 -14.26 10.86 6.07
CA THR A 568 -14.62 12.23 5.61
C THR A 568 -14.43 12.48 4.11
N TRP A 569 -14.18 11.44 3.30
CA TRP A 569 -14.03 11.60 1.85
C TRP A 569 -15.34 12.02 1.16
N HIS A 570 -15.25 12.73 0.03
CA HIS A 570 -16.40 13.40 -0.59
C HIS A 570 -17.20 12.54 -1.60
N GLY A 571 -16.61 11.49 -2.16
CA GLY A 571 -17.28 10.62 -3.13
C GLY A 571 -18.15 9.53 -2.49
N THR A 572 -19.22 9.15 -3.19
CA THR A 572 -20.18 8.12 -2.76
C THR A 572 -19.51 6.76 -2.52
N SER A 573 -19.91 6.08 -1.44
CA SER A 573 -19.55 4.67 -1.21
C SER A 573 -20.56 3.73 -1.87
N THR A 574 -20.09 2.60 -2.41
CA THR A 574 -20.94 1.58 -3.02
C THR A 574 -20.65 0.20 -2.43
N VAL A 575 -21.68 -0.50 -1.98
CA VAL A 575 -21.59 -1.86 -1.46
C VAL A 575 -22.18 -2.82 -2.48
N ARG A 576 -21.31 -3.58 -3.17
CA ARG A 576 -21.70 -4.48 -4.26
C ARG A 576 -21.75 -5.95 -3.82
N ASP A 577 -20.88 -6.34 -2.89
CA ASP A 577 -20.83 -7.71 -2.34
C ASP A 577 -20.21 -7.71 -0.93
N GLY A 578 -20.52 -8.77 -0.15
CA GLY A 578 -20.19 -8.90 1.25
C GLY A 578 -20.83 -7.79 2.10
N LYS A 579 -20.21 -7.47 3.23
CA LYS A 579 -20.73 -6.45 4.17
C LYS A 579 -19.78 -5.25 4.27
N LEU A 580 -20.32 -4.04 4.20
CA LEU A 580 -19.68 -2.83 4.73
C LEU A 580 -20.38 -2.50 6.06
N SER A 581 -19.62 -2.43 7.14
CA SER A 581 -20.16 -2.14 8.48
C SER A 581 -19.57 -0.82 8.96
N VAL A 582 -20.41 0.15 9.28
CA VAL A 582 -19.99 1.48 9.78
C VAL A 582 -20.22 1.51 11.28
N ALA A 583 -19.13 1.53 12.05
CA ALA A 583 -19.15 1.70 13.51
C ALA A 583 -18.66 3.08 13.95
N GLY A 584 -17.78 3.72 13.16
CA GLY A 584 -17.39 5.12 13.33
C GLY A 584 -18.33 6.08 12.59
N THR A 585 -17.78 7.08 11.93
CA THR A 585 -18.54 8.01 11.09
C THR A 585 -18.22 7.82 9.60
N HIS A 586 -19.20 8.09 8.73
CA HIS A 586 -19.06 8.06 7.29
C HIS A 586 -19.78 9.24 6.67
N ALA A 587 -19.05 10.23 6.15
CA ALA A 587 -19.62 11.53 5.80
C ALA A 587 -20.63 11.52 4.65
N THR A 588 -20.49 10.62 3.68
CA THR A 588 -21.18 10.71 2.38
C THR A 588 -22.22 9.62 2.16
N SER A 589 -22.92 9.71 1.03
CA SER A 589 -23.99 8.79 0.68
C SER A 589 -23.45 7.36 0.50
N ILE A 590 -24.23 6.37 0.92
CA ILE A 590 -23.95 4.96 0.67
C ILE A 590 -25.02 4.36 -0.24
N GLN A 591 -24.57 3.75 -1.35
CA GLN A 591 -25.42 2.98 -2.26
C GLN A 591 -25.20 1.48 -2.04
N VAL A 592 -26.25 0.74 -1.74
CA VAL A 592 -26.21 -0.73 -1.65
C VAL A 592 -26.79 -1.32 -2.94
N LYS A 593 -25.99 -2.13 -3.63
CA LYS A 593 -26.25 -2.71 -4.95
C LYS A 593 -25.83 -4.19 -4.99
N GLY A 594 -26.39 -4.98 -4.09
CA GLY A 594 -26.21 -6.44 -4.00
C GLY A 594 -25.53 -6.92 -2.72
N GLY A 595 -24.76 -6.07 -2.04
CA GLY A 595 -24.15 -6.41 -0.75
C GLY A 595 -25.00 -6.01 0.46
N THR A 596 -24.34 -5.90 1.61
CA THR A 596 -24.97 -5.55 2.89
C THR A 596 -24.32 -4.31 3.51
N LEU A 597 -25.11 -3.29 3.84
CA LEU A 597 -24.68 -2.21 4.73
C LEU A 597 -25.10 -2.55 6.17
N GLY A 598 -24.21 -2.39 7.15
CA GLY A 598 -24.55 -2.55 8.56
C GLY A 598 -23.76 -1.66 9.49
N GLY A 599 -23.69 -2.05 10.77
CA GLY A 599 -23.01 -1.30 11.82
C GLY A 599 -23.95 -0.39 12.61
N ASN A 600 -23.41 0.27 13.62
CA ASN A 600 -24.14 1.11 14.59
C ASN A 600 -23.60 2.55 14.67
N GLY A 601 -22.79 2.95 13.70
CA GLY A 601 -22.19 4.27 13.60
C GLY A 601 -23.10 5.32 12.98
N THR A 602 -22.48 6.32 12.35
CA THR A 602 -23.20 7.44 11.72
C THR A 602 -22.85 7.56 10.23
N VAL A 603 -23.88 7.70 9.39
CA VAL A 603 -23.77 8.12 7.99
C VAL A 603 -24.25 9.58 7.89
N GLY A 604 -23.37 10.47 7.42
CA GLY A 604 -23.59 11.92 7.34
C GLY A 604 -24.47 12.37 6.17
N ASP A 605 -24.84 11.45 5.27
CA ASP A 605 -25.73 11.69 4.14
C ASP A 605 -26.81 10.59 4.08
N SER A 606 -27.30 10.26 2.88
CA SER A 606 -28.42 9.39 2.60
C SER A 606 -27.94 7.96 2.35
N VAL A 607 -28.80 6.98 2.66
CA VAL A 607 -28.58 5.57 2.36
C VAL A 607 -29.63 5.12 1.35
N ASP A 608 -29.19 4.57 0.22
CA ASP A 608 -30.06 3.99 -0.80
C ASP A 608 -29.77 2.50 -1.00
N VAL A 609 -30.73 1.65 -0.63
CA VAL A 609 -30.68 0.20 -0.81
C VAL A 609 -31.52 -0.19 -2.01
N ALA A 610 -30.94 0.01 -3.19
CA ALA A 610 -31.58 -0.31 -4.46
C ALA A 610 -31.74 -1.84 -4.65
N ASP A 611 -30.71 -2.59 -4.24
CA ASP A 611 -30.60 -4.05 -4.29
C ASP A 611 -29.66 -4.51 -3.14
N GLY A 612 -29.95 -5.63 -2.49
CA GLY A 612 -29.21 -6.10 -1.29
C GLY A 612 -29.86 -5.68 0.03
N THR A 613 -29.06 -5.58 1.10
CA THR A 613 -29.58 -5.56 2.48
C THR A 613 -29.06 -4.39 3.31
N LEU A 614 -29.94 -3.73 4.05
CA LEU A 614 -29.59 -2.90 5.22
C LEU A 614 -29.73 -3.75 6.47
N SER A 615 -28.62 -4.05 7.14
CA SER A 615 -28.55 -4.87 8.36
C SER A 615 -27.88 -4.08 9.48
N PRO A 616 -28.62 -3.14 10.13
CA PRO A 616 -28.06 -2.29 11.18
C PRO A 616 -27.59 -3.11 12.38
N GLY A 617 -26.70 -2.51 13.17
CA GLY A 617 -26.07 -3.13 14.34
C GLY A 617 -24.76 -3.83 14.02
N VAL A 618 -23.98 -4.04 15.08
CA VAL A 618 -22.72 -4.78 15.06
C VAL A 618 -22.98 -6.23 15.46
N THR A 619 -22.53 -7.18 14.64
CA THR A 619 -22.69 -8.61 14.93
C THR A 619 -21.70 -9.08 16.00
N SER A 620 -21.94 -10.24 16.60
CA SER A 620 -21.01 -10.84 17.57
C SER A 620 -19.62 -11.09 16.99
N ASP A 621 -19.50 -11.37 15.69
CA ASP A 621 -18.20 -11.58 15.05
C ASP A 621 -17.49 -10.25 14.76
N GLU A 622 -18.23 -9.22 14.34
CA GLU A 622 -17.69 -7.86 14.19
C GLU A 622 -17.23 -7.28 15.53
N ALA A 623 -18.01 -7.49 16.59
CA ALA A 623 -17.67 -7.08 17.96
C ALA A 623 -16.34 -7.69 18.43
N LYS A 624 -16.08 -8.96 18.11
CA LYS A 624 -14.80 -9.62 18.43
C LYS A 624 -13.62 -9.03 17.64
N LEU A 625 -13.84 -8.68 16.37
CA LEU A 625 -12.79 -8.14 15.50
C LEU A 625 -12.27 -6.77 15.96
N ALA A 626 -13.17 -5.90 16.45
CA ALA A 626 -12.85 -4.52 16.82
C ALA A 626 -13.06 -4.17 18.31
N ARG A 627 -13.35 -5.16 19.16
CA ARG A 627 -13.68 -4.98 20.59
C ARG A 627 -14.84 -3.99 20.83
N LEU A 628 -15.89 -4.12 20.02
CA LEU A 628 -17.11 -3.30 20.09
C LEU A 628 -18.22 -4.00 20.89
N SER A 629 -19.26 -3.26 21.24
CA SER A 629 -20.53 -3.84 21.70
C SER A 629 -21.38 -4.34 20.52
N THR A 630 -22.16 -5.39 20.75
CA THR A 630 -23.09 -5.94 19.74
C THR A 630 -24.39 -5.13 19.66
N GLY A 631 -25.06 -5.24 18.52
CA GLY A 631 -26.34 -4.57 18.24
C GLY A 631 -26.18 -3.07 18.01
N GLY A 632 -27.25 -2.32 18.27
CA GLY A 632 -27.27 -0.86 18.17
C GLY A 632 -28.06 -0.33 16.97
N VAL A 633 -28.03 0.99 16.82
CA VAL A 633 -28.80 1.74 15.82
C VAL A 633 -27.83 2.42 14.87
N LEU A 634 -28.02 2.23 13.56
CA LEU A 634 -27.32 3.01 12.54
C LEU A 634 -27.98 4.39 12.42
N SER A 635 -27.23 5.45 12.65
CA SER A 635 -27.72 6.83 12.47
C SER A 635 -27.45 7.28 11.04
N VAL A 636 -28.45 7.83 10.37
CA VAL A 636 -28.36 8.36 9.00
C VAL A 636 -28.86 9.79 9.03
N ALA A 637 -28.03 10.76 8.64
CA ALA A 637 -28.38 12.17 8.80
C ALA A 637 -29.52 12.62 7.87
N ARG A 638 -29.62 12.01 6.68
CA ARG A 638 -30.63 12.33 5.65
C ARG A 638 -31.58 11.16 5.43
N ASP A 639 -31.89 10.86 4.18
CA ASP A 639 -32.97 9.96 3.81
C ASP A 639 -32.49 8.51 3.78
N VAL A 640 -33.41 7.57 4.04
CA VAL A 640 -33.17 6.14 3.91
C VAL A 640 -34.20 5.55 2.95
N THR A 641 -33.73 4.95 1.85
CA THR A 641 -34.58 4.28 0.87
C THR A 641 -34.31 2.78 0.88
N ILE A 642 -35.36 1.98 1.10
CA ILE A 642 -35.35 0.54 0.84
C ILE A 642 -36.12 0.30 -0.46
N GLY A 643 -35.36 0.10 -1.54
CA GLY A 643 -35.87 -0.12 -2.89
C GLY A 643 -36.64 -1.42 -3.04
N ARG A 644 -37.28 -1.64 -4.20
CA ARG A 644 -38.11 -2.83 -4.43
C ARG A 644 -37.33 -4.13 -4.27
N LYS A 645 -36.05 -4.17 -4.65
CA LYS A 645 -35.18 -5.34 -4.50
C LYS A 645 -34.32 -5.27 -3.22
N GLY A 646 -34.48 -4.21 -2.43
CA GLY A 646 -33.80 -4.05 -1.17
C GLY A 646 -34.53 -4.76 -0.03
N GLU A 647 -33.79 -4.98 1.05
CA GLU A 647 -34.28 -5.60 2.29
C GLU A 647 -33.76 -4.85 3.51
N LEU A 648 -34.58 -4.77 4.56
CA LEU A 648 -34.12 -4.48 5.92
C LEU A 648 -34.02 -5.80 6.69
N ALA A 649 -32.86 -6.13 7.22
CA ALA A 649 -32.65 -7.27 8.12
C ALA A 649 -32.40 -6.76 9.55
N ALA A 650 -33.29 -7.06 10.48
CA ALA A 650 -33.19 -6.61 11.87
C ALA A 650 -33.11 -7.77 12.85
N THR A 651 -32.18 -7.67 13.80
CA THR A 651 -32.07 -8.58 14.94
C THR A 651 -32.88 -8.05 16.12
N VAL A 652 -33.69 -8.91 16.71
CA VAL A 652 -34.49 -8.64 17.90
C VAL A 652 -33.99 -9.49 19.06
N SER A 653 -33.80 -8.91 20.23
CA SER A 653 -33.47 -9.67 21.44
C SER A 653 -34.06 -9.01 22.69
N GLY A 654 -34.84 -9.76 23.46
CA GLY A 654 -35.48 -9.26 24.68
C GLY A 654 -36.39 -8.05 24.41
N THR A 655 -35.93 -6.87 24.83
CA THR A 655 -36.64 -5.59 24.69
C THR A 655 -36.00 -4.65 23.66
N THR A 656 -34.97 -5.09 22.95
CA THR A 656 -34.23 -4.27 21.99
C THR A 656 -34.28 -4.87 20.59
N ALA A 657 -34.10 -4.00 19.60
CA ALA A 657 -33.91 -4.39 18.22
C ALA A 657 -32.78 -3.53 17.62
N THR A 658 -32.02 -4.11 16.69
CA THR A 658 -31.18 -3.32 15.80
C THR A 658 -32.07 -2.49 14.89
N GLY A 659 -31.67 -1.26 14.61
CA GLY A 659 -32.53 -0.37 13.83
C GLY A 659 -31.81 0.78 13.16
N VAL A 660 -32.58 1.62 12.48
CA VAL A 660 -32.09 2.79 11.76
C VAL A 660 -32.77 4.04 12.30
N LYS A 661 -31.99 5.09 12.53
CA LYS A 661 -32.50 6.43 12.85
C LYS A 661 -32.11 7.39 11.74
N ALA A 662 -33.08 7.77 10.91
CA ALA A 662 -32.94 8.75 9.85
C ALA A 662 -33.27 10.17 10.35
N GLY A 663 -32.47 11.17 9.98
CA GLY A 663 -32.82 12.59 10.15
C GLY A 663 -33.75 13.12 9.05
N GLY A 664 -33.83 12.39 7.93
CA GLY A 664 -34.68 12.64 6.78
C GLY A 664 -35.85 11.67 6.66
N ASP A 665 -36.34 11.51 5.43
CA ASP A 665 -37.49 10.68 5.11
C ASP A 665 -37.10 9.21 4.92
N ILE A 666 -38.02 8.31 5.29
CA ILE A 666 -37.87 6.86 5.04
C ILE A 666 -38.84 6.44 3.94
N VAL A 667 -38.32 5.78 2.91
CA VAL A 667 -39.11 5.24 1.79
C VAL A 667 -39.00 3.72 1.77
N LEU A 668 -40.12 3.02 1.90
CA LEU A 668 -40.17 1.56 1.98
C LEU A 668 -40.89 0.95 0.77
N ARG A 669 -40.18 0.09 0.04
CA ARG A 669 -40.71 -0.69 -1.10
C ARG A 669 -40.24 -2.16 -1.10
N GLY A 670 -39.31 -2.51 -0.22
CA GLY A 670 -38.61 -3.79 -0.16
C GLY A 670 -39.18 -4.79 0.85
N SER A 671 -38.39 -5.80 1.22
CA SER A 671 -38.72 -6.81 2.24
C SER A 671 -38.22 -6.45 3.64
N LEU A 672 -38.79 -7.12 4.64
CA LEU A 672 -38.32 -7.13 6.02
C LEU A 672 -37.92 -8.57 6.36
N ASP A 673 -36.70 -8.75 6.84
CA ASP A 673 -36.19 -9.99 7.44
C ASP A 673 -35.94 -9.77 8.94
N LEU A 674 -36.31 -10.77 9.75
CA LEU A 674 -36.25 -10.70 11.21
C LEU A 674 -35.51 -11.89 11.77
N ASP A 675 -34.47 -11.60 12.54
CA ASP A 675 -33.72 -12.58 13.32
C ASP A 675 -34.00 -12.37 14.82
N VAL A 676 -34.78 -13.27 15.42
CA VAL A 676 -35.13 -13.21 16.84
C VAL A 676 -34.15 -14.06 17.64
N GLN A 677 -33.30 -13.39 18.42
CA GLN A 677 -32.29 -14.00 19.27
C GLN A 677 -32.73 -13.98 20.73
N GLY A 678 -33.21 -15.13 21.20
CA GLY A 678 -33.65 -15.31 22.58
C GLY A 678 -35.11 -14.88 22.85
N PRO A 679 -35.57 -14.99 24.10
CA PRO A 679 -36.97 -14.75 24.43
C PRO A 679 -37.34 -13.28 24.24
N VAL A 680 -38.52 -13.03 23.66
CA VAL A 680 -39.13 -11.70 23.56
C VAL A 680 -40.40 -11.65 24.41
N THR A 681 -40.60 -10.53 25.12
CA THR A 681 -41.75 -10.37 26.01
C THR A 681 -42.97 -9.89 25.22
N LYS A 682 -44.11 -10.58 25.38
CA LYS A 682 -45.38 -10.15 24.79
C LYS A 682 -45.72 -8.72 25.22
N GLY A 683 -46.19 -7.91 24.27
CA GLY A 683 -46.53 -6.50 24.47
C GLY A 683 -45.35 -5.54 24.30
N THR A 684 -44.10 -6.04 24.29
CA THR A 684 -42.93 -5.22 23.96
C THR A 684 -43.10 -4.60 22.57
N THR A 685 -42.81 -3.30 22.47
CA THR A 685 -42.79 -2.59 21.20
C THR A 685 -41.35 -2.23 20.85
N LEU A 686 -40.89 -2.70 19.71
CA LEU A 686 -39.52 -2.59 19.22
C LEU A 686 -39.50 -1.62 18.04
N THR A 687 -38.60 -0.64 18.05
CA THR A 687 -38.46 0.30 16.94
C THR A 687 -37.39 -0.19 15.98
N LEU A 688 -37.76 -0.48 14.73
CA LEU A 688 -36.83 -0.90 13.69
C LEU A 688 -36.29 0.29 12.89
N MET A 689 -37.15 1.26 12.61
CA MET A 689 -36.76 2.48 11.90
C MET A 689 -37.51 3.68 12.47
N SER A 690 -36.86 4.84 12.48
CA SER A 690 -37.49 6.14 12.81
C SER A 690 -36.93 7.24 11.91
N GLY A 691 -37.77 8.18 11.50
CA GLY A 691 -37.41 9.24 10.56
C GLY A 691 -38.27 10.50 10.72
N ARG A 692 -38.09 11.47 9.83
CA ARG A 692 -38.95 12.65 9.71
C ARG A 692 -40.34 12.28 9.21
N SER A 693 -40.40 11.38 8.24
CA SER A 693 -41.64 10.79 7.72
C SER A 693 -41.38 9.36 7.24
N ILE A 694 -42.44 8.56 7.13
CA ILE A 694 -42.39 7.23 6.52
C ILE A 694 -43.38 7.20 5.36
N SER A 695 -42.91 6.75 4.20
CA SER A 695 -43.74 6.51 3.02
C SER A 695 -43.60 5.07 2.53
N GLY A 696 -44.72 4.46 2.15
CA GLY A 696 -44.78 3.07 1.74
C GLY A 696 -44.77 2.08 2.92
N THR A 697 -44.64 0.79 2.61
CA THR A 697 -44.62 -0.30 3.58
C THR A 697 -43.64 -1.37 3.10
N PHE A 698 -43.20 -2.26 4.00
CA PHE A 698 -42.58 -3.49 3.57
C PHE A 698 -43.56 -4.34 2.76
N ARG A 699 -43.03 -5.09 1.80
CA ARG A 699 -43.81 -5.90 0.86
C ARG A 699 -44.65 -6.92 1.62
N GLY A 700 -45.98 -6.89 1.40
CA GLY A 700 -46.92 -7.79 2.06
C GLY A 700 -47.25 -7.44 3.51
N LEU A 701 -46.65 -6.39 4.07
CA LEU A 701 -46.82 -5.98 5.46
C LEU A 701 -47.47 -4.59 5.54
N HIS A 702 -48.78 -4.51 5.30
CA HIS A 702 -49.54 -3.27 5.49
C HIS A 702 -49.65 -2.91 6.99
N GLU A 703 -50.13 -1.70 7.31
CA GLU A 703 -50.36 -1.27 8.69
C GLU A 703 -51.20 -2.30 9.47
N GLY A 704 -50.67 -2.79 10.59
CA GLY A 704 -51.33 -3.79 11.43
C GLY A 704 -51.18 -5.24 10.96
N ALA A 705 -50.50 -5.50 9.85
CA ALA A 705 -50.17 -6.85 9.41
C ALA A 705 -49.27 -7.55 10.44
N THR A 706 -49.29 -8.88 10.42
CA THR A 706 -48.46 -9.70 11.30
C THR A 706 -47.33 -10.39 10.55
N VAL A 707 -46.14 -10.41 11.14
CA VAL A 707 -44.98 -11.15 10.66
C VAL A 707 -44.60 -12.21 11.70
N ARG A 708 -44.29 -13.42 11.23
CA ARG A 708 -43.85 -14.53 12.09
C ARG A 708 -42.37 -14.77 11.84
N SER A 709 -41.57 -14.83 12.90
CA SER A 709 -40.16 -15.21 12.80
C SER A 709 -39.71 -16.00 14.03
N GLN A 710 -38.93 -17.06 13.82
CA GLN A 710 -38.43 -18.00 14.85
C GLN A 710 -39.46 -18.36 15.95
N GLY A 711 -40.72 -18.63 15.55
CA GLY A 711 -41.79 -19.03 16.47
C GLY A 711 -42.57 -17.88 17.12
N HIS A 712 -42.07 -16.65 17.04
CA HIS A 712 -42.71 -15.45 17.54
C HIS A 712 -43.60 -14.77 16.50
N LEU A 713 -44.62 -14.06 16.97
CA LEU A 713 -45.55 -13.30 16.12
C LEU A 713 -45.50 -11.83 16.49
N PHE A 714 -45.28 -10.97 15.50
CA PHE A 714 -45.18 -9.53 15.69
C PHE A 714 -46.25 -8.82 14.87
N LYS A 715 -46.82 -7.75 15.41
CA LYS A 715 -47.68 -6.81 14.68
C LYS A 715 -46.85 -5.61 14.22
N VAL A 716 -46.91 -5.27 12.94
CA VAL A 716 -46.20 -4.12 12.36
C VAL A 716 -47.05 -2.85 12.46
N SER A 717 -46.42 -1.72 12.75
CA SER A 717 -47.01 -0.37 12.67
C SER A 717 -46.04 0.61 12.00
N TYR A 718 -46.57 1.52 11.18
CA TYR A 718 -45.85 2.60 10.48
C TYR A 718 -46.24 4.00 10.99
N LYS A 719 -46.90 4.07 12.16
CA LYS A 719 -47.37 5.32 12.77
C LYS A 719 -46.24 6.10 13.45
N ASN A 720 -46.50 7.38 13.71
CA ASN A 720 -45.59 8.27 14.47
C ASN A 720 -44.19 8.38 13.85
N ASN A 721 -44.12 8.34 12.51
CA ASN A 721 -42.87 8.37 11.76
C ASN A 721 -41.87 7.28 12.17
N ALA A 722 -42.37 6.12 12.62
CA ALA A 722 -41.58 4.96 13.01
C ALA A 722 -42.15 3.65 12.45
N VAL A 723 -41.25 2.72 12.11
CA VAL A 723 -41.62 1.31 11.92
C VAL A 723 -41.42 0.60 13.26
N THR A 724 -42.50 0.08 13.82
CA THR A 724 -42.46 -0.66 15.08
C THR A 724 -43.03 -2.07 14.95
N LEU A 725 -42.50 -2.97 15.78
CA LEU A 725 -43.01 -4.32 15.98
C LEU A 725 -43.52 -4.49 17.40
N THR A 726 -44.79 -4.84 17.57
CA THR A 726 -45.34 -5.24 18.87
C THR A 726 -45.39 -6.76 18.96
N VAL A 727 -44.76 -7.33 19.97
CA VAL A 727 -44.74 -8.78 20.21
C VAL A 727 -46.14 -9.25 20.62
N LEU A 728 -46.76 -10.13 19.84
CA LEU A 728 -48.06 -10.72 20.11
C LEU A 728 -47.97 -12.08 20.81
N ARG A 729 -46.97 -12.88 20.44
CA ARG A 729 -46.69 -14.21 20.98
C ARG A 729 -45.21 -14.56 20.83
#